data_AF-A0ABD0YNL7-F1
#
_entry.id   AF-A0ABD0YNL7-F1
#
_cell.length_a   1.000
_cell.length_b   1.000
_cell.length_c   1.000
_cell.angle_alpha   90.00
_cell.angle_beta   90.00
_cell.angle_gamma   90.00
#
_symmetry.space_group_name_H-M   'P 1'
#
loop_
_entity.id
_entity.type
_entity.pdbx_description
1 polymer ?
#
loop_
_entity_poly.entity_id
_entity_poly.type
_entity_poly.pdbx_seq_one_letter_code
_entity_poly.pdbx_strand_id
1 'polypeptide(L)'
;MSILASVLAQRTFQQEPFRTELFPEQLEQQKIQFRQSDLNRRQQDLQRLIQVSSPPRQAALLEEQAAIQRQLQALQLEMIRLQEEIQRKLGNPVTFSRAATPPVTQPPPVTQRPLMTQPPPPPPQVAPRAAGEGPQCSTTSGQAGRCRPLIKCLAFYADLPELRRQPCRLTQSELGVCCPLRDRPQVGSGGSGVLVAPPPPAVVIPPLTPVQLNTAAQGGLEAFRKRFEFITQLFAQGLSIRPNTPAAWHLEFFPTTNATLDTGDQAIKNVEATAALVNQFNLSPEQGKFALPRFSILNTVLADTCPRVSSCPPNTKYRTQDGSCNNLRNPHWGQAGTALQRILPPKYNDGVNSPRVRGDDGAELPGARLVSTRFAQDVDSASDNYTMMVMQWGQFVDHDLTHTPISRGSGGSGISCCREGKVVPDNQRHPECMPILLPQGDHVFARLGETCMEFARSLPAPRPECNFGPREQMNQITGYLDGSNIYGSSADSSRKLRELRLGRLRVQNVGGRQLLPPNPDECTNDQETLACFEAGDGRVNEQVDLALMHTLWVREHNRVVGILASLHPEWNDEQLFQEAKRIVVAQLQHITYNEFLPIILGQKYMDRSSLRPLEDGWTRLYDPELNAGITNVFATAAFRFGHSLIQSRLHGYGRFGNLRENLQLSKQHFVPFSLYKEGAMDDFIRGLAAQRSQKFDRFFTNELTDRLFQGDLDIGLDLFALNLQRGRDHGLPPYNEWREVCGLSKVRTWQDLEPIMDRQTSVDEVDLFAGGVAEIPESGAGGENVGGGAPMLGPTFVCLIGDQFARLKRGDRFYYEEANQPSSFTSDQLKEIRRTSLARIICDNGDDIALMQPLAFIQPSFL
;
A
#
# COMPACT_ATOMS: atom_id res chain seq x y z
N MET A 1 -39.71 -31.22 22.07
CA MET A 1 -39.39 -30.90 20.65
C MET A 1 -40.18 -29.67 20.21
N SER A 2 -39.85 -28.55 20.84
CA SER A 2 -40.23 -27.18 20.51
C SER A 2 -39.28 -26.35 21.37
N ILE A 3 -38.69 -25.27 20.85
CA ILE A 3 -37.45 -24.61 21.35
C ILE A 3 -36.16 -25.23 20.76
N LEU A 4 -35.96 -25.07 19.44
CA LEU A 4 -34.63 -25.14 18.79
C LEU A 4 -34.62 -24.59 17.35
N ALA A 5 -35.77 -24.16 16.81
CA ALA A 5 -35.87 -23.56 15.48
C ALA A 5 -35.89 -22.01 15.47
N SER A 6 -35.84 -21.35 16.63
CA SER A 6 -35.96 -19.88 16.74
C SER A 6 -34.62 -19.15 16.98
N VAL A 7 -33.51 -19.87 17.06
CA VAL A 7 -32.17 -19.30 17.34
C VAL A 7 -31.25 -19.30 16.09
N LEU A 8 -31.67 -19.91 14.98
CA LEU A 8 -30.84 -20.05 13.76
C LEU A 8 -31.27 -19.16 12.58
N ALA A 9 -32.22 -18.23 12.77
CA ALA A 9 -32.71 -17.35 11.69
C ALA A 9 -32.49 -15.84 11.91
N GLN A 10 -31.64 -15.44 12.87
CA GLN A 10 -31.28 -14.03 13.13
C GLN A 10 -29.78 -13.71 12.98
N ARG A 11 -29.02 -14.54 12.24
CA ARG A 11 -27.61 -14.28 11.88
C ARG A 11 -27.41 -13.84 10.42
N THR A 12 -28.37 -13.11 9.88
CA THR A 12 -28.21 -12.38 8.62
C THR A 12 -28.72 -10.96 8.84
N PHE A 13 -27.91 -9.98 8.41
CA PHE A 13 -27.94 -8.55 8.75
C PHE A 13 -27.13 -8.15 10.01
N GLN A 14 -25.82 -8.45 9.99
CA GLN A 14 -24.87 -7.50 10.57
C GLN A 14 -24.85 -6.25 9.68
N GLN A 15 -25.32 -5.14 10.22
CA GLN A 15 -25.14 -3.81 9.65
C GLN A 15 -23.67 -3.42 9.83
N GLU A 16 -22.84 -3.78 8.85
CA GLU A 16 -21.47 -3.29 8.64
C GLU A 16 -21.55 -1.92 7.93
N PRO A 17 -21.18 -0.81 8.56
CA PRO A 17 -21.45 0.51 7.99
C PRO A 17 -20.20 1.25 7.46
N PHE A 18 -19.04 0.57 7.40
CA PHE A 18 -17.96 0.85 6.44
C PHE A 18 -17.96 -0.22 5.36
N ARG A 19 -19.05 -0.31 4.59
CA ARG A 19 -19.03 -1.13 3.38
C ARG A 19 -18.13 -0.47 2.36
N THR A 20 -16.97 -1.07 2.11
CA THR A 20 -16.17 -0.90 0.89
C THR A 20 -16.80 -1.59 -0.33
N GLU A 21 -18.08 -1.98 -0.22
CA GLU A 21 -18.84 -2.71 -1.23
C GLU A 21 -20.06 -1.90 -1.65
N LEU A 22 -20.19 -1.67 -2.96
CA LEU A 22 -21.39 -1.11 -3.57
C LEU A 22 -22.60 -1.98 -3.19
N PHE A 23 -23.75 -1.38 -2.85
CA PHE A 23 -25.01 -2.14 -2.90
C PHE A 23 -25.14 -2.74 -4.31
N PRO A 24 -25.65 -3.97 -4.47
CA PRO A 24 -25.93 -4.52 -5.79
C PRO A 24 -26.73 -3.55 -6.66
N GLU A 25 -27.63 -2.78 -6.05
CA GLU A 25 -28.40 -1.72 -6.70
C GLU A 25 -27.55 -0.51 -7.13
N GLN A 26 -26.51 -0.13 -6.38
CA GLN A 26 -25.56 0.92 -6.77
C GLN A 26 -24.65 0.46 -7.91
N LEU A 27 -24.20 -0.79 -7.88
CA LEU A 27 -23.45 -1.39 -8.99
C LEU A 27 -24.33 -1.42 -10.26
N GLU A 28 -25.62 -1.72 -10.12
CA GLU A 28 -26.57 -1.69 -11.22
C GLU A 28 -26.87 -0.27 -11.73
N GLN A 29 -26.97 0.73 -10.83
CA GLN A 29 -27.02 2.15 -11.22
C GLN A 29 -25.81 2.55 -12.06
N GLN A 30 -24.62 2.13 -11.65
CA GLN A 30 -23.39 2.42 -12.37
C GLN A 30 -23.39 1.80 -13.78
N LYS A 31 -23.83 0.53 -13.90
CA LYS A 31 -24.01 -0.12 -15.22
C LYS A 31 -25.05 0.59 -16.09
N ILE A 32 -26.17 1.03 -15.52
CA ILE A 32 -27.20 1.81 -16.24
C ILE A 32 -26.62 3.11 -16.77
N GLN A 33 -25.85 3.83 -15.96
CA GLN A 33 -25.25 5.09 -16.38
C GLN A 33 -24.18 4.92 -17.46
N PHE A 34 -23.37 3.87 -17.42
CA PHE A 34 -22.46 3.57 -18.54
C PHE A 34 -23.23 3.29 -19.83
N ARG A 35 -24.32 2.52 -19.76
CA ARG A 35 -25.22 2.31 -20.91
C ARG A 35 -25.82 3.64 -21.40
N GLN A 36 -26.23 4.53 -20.50
CA GLN A 36 -26.73 5.86 -20.88
C GLN A 36 -25.65 6.71 -21.56
N SER A 37 -24.41 6.71 -21.04
CA SER A 37 -23.28 7.44 -21.63
C SER A 37 -22.96 6.94 -23.05
N ASP A 38 -22.92 5.62 -23.26
CA ASP A 38 -22.72 5.02 -24.58
C ASP A 38 -23.85 5.35 -25.56
N LEU A 39 -25.10 5.30 -25.09
CA LEU A 39 -26.26 5.67 -25.90
C LEU A 39 -26.28 7.16 -26.24
N ASN A 40 -25.90 8.04 -25.31
CA ASN A 40 -25.77 9.49 -25.55
C ASN A 40 -24.66 9.78 -26.58
N ARG A 41 -23.52 9.07 -26.53
CA ARG A 41 -22.48 9.16 -27.57
C ARG A 41 -22.99 8.73 -28.95
N ARG A 42 -23.64 7.56 -29.03
CA ARG A 42 -24.25 7.08 -30.28
C ARG A 42 -25.32 8.04 -30.80
N GLN A 43 -26.08 8.68 -29.91
CA GLN A 43 -27.05 9.69 -30.29
C GLN A 43 -26.39 10.92 -30.92
N GLN A 44 -25.27 11.40 -30.37
CA GLN A 44 -24.48 12.50 -30.93
C GLN A 44 -23.85 12.13 -32.28
N ASP A 45 -23.37 10.90 -32.44
CA ASP A 45 -22.82 10.41 -33.71
C ASP A 45 -23.90 10.29 -34.78
N LEU A 46 -25.08 9.78 -34.44
CA LEU A 46 -26.23 9.73 -35.33
C LEU A 46 -26.69 11.13 -35.75
N GLN A 47 -26.70 12.10 -34.83
CA GLN A 47 -27.02 13.50 -35.16
C GLN A 47 -26.06 14.06 -36.22
N ARG A 48 -24.77 13.76 -36.11
CA ARG A 48 -23.76 14.16 -37.12
C ARG A 48 -23.98 13.44 -38.45
N LEU A 49 -24.30 12.14 -38.42
CA LEU A 49 -24.55 11.34 -39.63
C LEU A 49 -25.82 11.74 -40.38
N ILE A 50 -26.88 12.13 -39.65
CA ILE A 50 -28.15 12.61 -40.24
C ILE A 50 -27.92 13.88 -41.06
N GLN A 51 -27.05 14.78 -40.59
CA GLN A 51 -26.74 16.05 -41.26
C GLN A 51 -26.03 15.87 -42.61
N VAL A 52 -25.32 14.75 -42.82
CA VAL A 52 -24.51 14.51 -44.02
C VAL A 52 -25.05 13.39 -44.93
N SER A 53 -26.23 12.85 -44.62
CA SER A 53 -26.82 11.69 -45.32
C SER A 53 -27.91 12.07 -46.33
N SER A 54 -28.10 11.24 -47.36
CA SER A 54 -29.17 11.41 -48.36
C SER A 54 -30.57 11.12 -47.78
N PRO A 55 -31.67 11.65 -48.36
CA PRO A 55 -33.01 11.54 -47.79
C PRO A 55 -33.49 10.10 -47.46
N PRO A 56 -33.24 9.08 -48.29
CA PRO A 56 -33.61 7.69 -47.96
C PRO A 56 -32.83 7.15 -46.75
N ARG A 57 -31.58 7.60 -46.58
CA ARG A 57 -30.70 7.19 -45.48
C ARG A 57 -31.02 7.96 -44.20
N GLN A 58 -31.48 9.20 -44.30
CA GLN A 58 -31.95 10.00 -43.16
C GLN A 58 -33.15 9.37 -42.45
N ALA A 59 -34.11 8.82 -43.20
CA ALA A 59 -35.28 8.16 -42.61
C ALA A 59 -34.88 6.98 -41.70
N ALA A 60 -33.95 6.13 -42.15
CA ALA A 60 -33.42 5.02 -41.37
C ALA A 60 -32.63 5.49 -40.13
N LEU A 61 -31.82 6.55 -40.26
CA LEU A 61 -31.05 7.11 -39.15
C LEU A 61 -31.93 7.80 -38.09
N LEU A 62 -33.05 8.43 -38.51
CA LEU A 62 -34.04 9.01 -37.60
C LEU A 62 -34.80 7.93 -36.81
N GLU A 63 -35.06 6.78 -37.43
CA GLU A 63 -35.66 5.64 -36.74
C GLU A 63 -34.68 5.05 -35.69
N GLU A 64 -33.40 4.95 -36.04
CA GLU A 64 -32.34 4.54 -35.10
C GLU A 64 -32.21 5.53 -33.93
N GLN A 65 -32.26 6.84 -34.21
CA GLN A 65 -32.28 7.90 -33.19
C GLN A 65 -33.47 7.76 -32.24
N ALA A 66 -34.68 7.51 -32.77
CA ALA A 66 -35.88 7.30 -31.96
C ALA A 66 -35.79 6.02 -31.10
N ALA A 67 -35.13 4.96 -31.61
CA ALA A 67 -34.89 3.74 -30.85
C ALA A 67 -33.94 3.98 -29.66
N ILE A 68 -32.85 4.72 -29.87
CA ILE A 68 -31.93 5.12 -28.79
C ILE A 68 -32.65 5.98 -27.75
N GLN A 69 -33.51 6.90 -28.18
CA GLN A 69 -34.29 7.75 -27.27
C GLN A 69 -35.20 6.94 -26.35
N ARG A 70 -35.84 5.89 -26.87
CA ARG A 70 -36.66 4.96 -26.07
C ARG A 70 -35.82 4.16 -25.07
N GLN A 71 -34.61 3.74 -25.46
CA GLN A 71 -33.69 3.05 -24.56
C GLN A 71 -33.22 3.96 -23.42
N LEU A 72 -32.87 5.21 -23.71
CA LEU A 72 -32.51 6.20 -22.69
C LEU A 72 -33.65 6.44 -21.68
N GLN A 73 -34.90 6.55 -22.15
CA GLN A 73 -36.08 6.68 -21.28
C GLN A 73 -36.28 5.46 -20.37
N ALA A 74 -36.13 4.24 -20.92
CA ALA A 74 -36.26 3.01 -20.13
C ALA A 74 -35.18 2.92 -19.04
N LEU A 75 -33.92 3.22 -19.38
CA LEU A 75 -32.81 3.26 -18.44
C LEU A 75 -33.02 4.32 -17.34
N GLN A 76 -33.61 5.47 -17.68
CA GLN A 76 -33.90 6.52 -16.71
C GLN A 76 -34.95 6.08 -15.68
N LEU A 77 -35.99 5.37 -16.10
CA LEU A 77 -36.99 4.79 -15.19
C LEU A 77 -36.39 3.72 -14.28
N GLU A 78 -35.49 2.89 -14.81
CA GLU A 78 -34.77 1.87 -14.04
C GLU A 78 -33.86 2.50 -12.97
N MET A 79 -33.18 3.60 -13.32
CA MET A 79 -32.32 4.35 -12.40
C MET A 79 -33.11 4.96 -11.22
N ILE A 80 -34.30 5.52 -11.49
CA ILE A 80 -35.21 6.04 -10.46
C ILE A 80 -35.64 4.93 -9.50
N ARG A 81 -36.04 3.76 -10.04
CA ARG A 81 -36.44 2.61 -9.21
C ARG A 81 -35.32 2.12 -8.30
N LEU A 82 -34.11 1.98 -8.82
CA LEU A 82 -32.95 1.58 -8.01
C LEU A 82 -32.64 2.61 -6.94
N GLN A 83 -32.79 3.90 -7.24
CA GLN A 83 -32.59 4.98 -6.29
C GLN A 83 -33.59 4.90 -5.12
N GLU A 84 -34.86 4.63 -5.41
CA GLU A 84 -35.90 4.42 -4.38
C GLU A 84 -35.64 3.16 -3.52
N GLU A 85 -35.08 2.11 -4.12
CA GLU A 85 -34.75 0.87 -3.42
C GLU A 85 -33.53 1.05 -2.49
N ILE A 86 -32.49 1.74 -2.96
CA ILE A 86 -31.33 2.14 -2.14
C ILE A 86 -31.79 3.01 -0.97
N GLN A 87 -32.66 4.00 -1.20
CA GLN A 87 -33.21 4.86 -0.15
C GLN A 87 -34.03 4.08 0.89
N ARG A 88 -34.81 3.08 0.46
CA ARG A 88 -35.55 2.18 1.36
C ARG A 88 -34.61 1.33 2.21
N LYS A 89 -33.56 0.76 1.61
CA LYS A 89 -32.57 -0.06 2.33
C LYS A 89 -31.73 0.75 3.32
N LEU A 90 -31.55 2.05 3.05
CA LEU A 90 -30.87 3.01 3.93
C LEU A 90 -31.72 3.51 5.11
N GLY A 91 -32.95 3.02 5.30
CA GLY A 91 -33.70 3.19 6.55
C GLY A 91 -34.60 4.42 6.67
N ASN A 92 -35.05 5.02 5.56
CA ASN A 92 -36.10 6.06 5.61
C ASN A 92 -37.46 5.51 5.13
N PRO A 93 -38.45 5.29 6.02
CA PRO A 93 -39.81 5.01 5.61
C PRO A 93 -40.51 6.32 5.23
N VAL A 94 -40.73 6.54 3.93
CA VAL A 94 -41.75 7.49 3.46
C VAL A 94 -43.06 6.72 3.36
N THR A 95 -43.96 6.92 4.31
CA THR A 95 -45.34 6.41 4.25
C THR A 95 -46.16 7.26 3.28
N PHE A 96 -46.59 6.66 2.17
CA PHE A 96 -47.78 7.09 1.46
C PHE A 96 -48.96 6.22 1.88
N SER A 97 -50.04 6.86 2.32
CA SER A 97 -51.29 6.22 2.72
C SER A 97 -51.83 5.33 1.60
N ARG A 98 -52.04 4.04 1.88
CA ARG A 98 -52.72 3.09 0.99
C ARG A 98 -54.18 2.96 1.41
N ALA A 99 -55.09 3.15 0.46
CA ALA A 99 -56.44 2.61 0.55
C ALA A 99 -56.44 1.11 0.21
N ALA A 100 -57.19 0.34 1.00
CA ALA A 100 -57.49 -1.10 0.96
C ALA A 100 -58.27 -1.49 -0.33
N THR A 101 -58.43 -2.72 -0.84
CA THR A 101 -58.54 -4.14 -0.39
C THR A 101 -58.77 -4.97 -1.69
N PRO A 102 -59.12 -6.29 -1.76
CA PRO A 102 -58.95 -7.49 -0.91
C PRO A 102 -58.32 -8.69 -1.73
N PRO A 103 -58.26 -9.94 -1.20
CA PRO A 103 -57.30 -10.98 -1.62
C PRO A 103 -57.88 -12.02 -2.60
N VAL A 104 -56.98 -12.78 -3.26
CA VAL A 104 -57.34 -14.06 -3.90
C VAL A 104 -56.31 -15.15 -3.59
N THR A 105 -56.90 -16.30 -3.32
CA THR A 105 -56.51 -17.63 -2.83
C THR A 105 -55.44 -18.42 -3.59
N GLN A 106 -54.70 -19.26 -2.85
CA GLN A 106 -53.94 -20.41 -3.35
C GLN A 106 -54.85 -21.59 -3.75
N PRO A 107 -54.37 -22.47 -4.65
CA PRO A 107 -54.54 -23.92 -4.49
C PRO A 107 -53.22 -24.73 -4.62
N PRO A 108 -53.24 -26.06 -4.33
CA PRO A 108 -52.19 -26.77 -3.59
C PRO A 108 -51.27 -27.67 -4.48
N PRO A 109 -50.34 -28.47 -3.92
CA PRO A 109 -49.09 -28.86 -4.56
C PRO A 109 -49.18 -30.14 -5.40
N VAL A 110 -48.22 -30.31 -6.31
CA VAL A 110 -47.95 -31.60 -6.96
C VAL A 110 -46.52 -32.04 -6.64
N THR A 111 -46.45 -33.09 -5.84
CA THR A 111 -45.28 -33.94 -5.62
C THR A 111 -45.02 -34.83 -6.84
N GLN A 112 -43.78 -34.91 -7.31
CA GLN A 112 -43.21 -36.16 -7.84
C GLN A 112 -41.75 -36.33 -7.39
N ARG A 113 -41.45 -37.61 -7.07
CA ARG A 113 -40.27 -38.17 -6.43
C ARG A 113 -39.14 -38.45 -7.45
N PRO A 114 -37.93 -38.84 -6.99
CA PRO A 114 -36.67 -38.54 -7.65
C PRO A 114 -36.23 -39.61 -8.66
N LEU A 115 -35.39 -39.21 -9.63
CA LEU A 115 -34.47 -40.12 -10.28
C LEU A 115 -33.06 -39.93 -9.71
N MET A 116 -32.54 -41.04 -9.21
CA MET A 116 -31.16 -41.20 -8.79
C MET A 116 -30.22 -41.05 -9.99
N THR A 117 -29.19 -40.23 -9.85
CA THR A 117 -27.91 -40.44 -10.54
C THR A 117 -26.80 -40.32 -9.50
N GLN A 118 -25.89 -41.28 -9.56
CA GLN A 118 -24.88 -41.57 -8.55
C GLN A 118 -23.86 -40.44 -8.37
N PRO A 119 -23.29 -40.25 -7.17
CA PRO A 119 -22.17 -39.35 -6.98
C PRO A 119 -20.93 -39.91 -7.71
N PRO A 120 -20.06 -39.05 -8.26
CA PRO A 120 -18.77 -39.48 -8.80
C PRO A 120 -17.90 -40.06 -7.67
N PRO A 121 -16.98 -40.99 -7.99
CA PRO A 121 -16.19 -41.68 -6.99
C PRO A 121 -15.34 -40.69 -6.18
N PRO A 122 -15.04 -41.00 -4.91
CA PRO A 122 -14.18 -40.16 -4.09
C PRO A 122 -12.83 -39.98 -4.79
N PRO A 123 -12.19 -38.78 -4.71
CA PRO A 123 -10.82 -38.65 -5.15
C PRO A 123 -9.98 -39.70 -4.40
N PRO A 124 -8.99 -40.33 -5.06
CA PRO A 124 -8.17 -41.33 -4.39
C PRO A 124 -7.62 -40.72 -3.10
N GLN A 125 -7.86 -41.42 -1.99
CA GLN A 125 -7.13 -41.20 -0.75
C GLN A 125 -5.66 -41.50 -1.05
N VAL A 126 -4.94 -40.48 -1.52
CA VAL A 126 -3.49 -40.48 -1.45
C VAL A 126 -3.18 -40.30 0.04
N ALA A 127 -2.71 -41.39 0.63
CA ALA A 127 -2.12 -41.39 1.96
C ALA A 127 -1.19 -40.17 2.14
N PRO A 128 -1.14 -39.53 3.32
CA PRO A 128 -0.05 -38.62 3.61
C PRO A 128 1.20 -39.48 3.83
N ARG A 129 1.87 -39.84 2.73
CA ARG A 129 3.32 -40.02 2.77
C ARG A 129 3.92 -38.84 2.03
N ALA A 130 3.94 -37.70 2.71
CA ALA A 130 5.00 -36.74 2.48
C ALA A 130 6.31 -37.43 2.91
N ALA A 131 6.93 -38.12 1.96
CA ALA A 131 8.37 -38.34 1.98
C ALA A 131 8.99 -36.95 1.81
N GLY A 132 9.49 -36.39 2.92
CA GLY A 132 9.94 -35.00 3.01
C GLY A 132 11.23 -34.87 3.83
N GLU A 133 12.30 -35.38 3.21
CA GLU A 133 13.73 -35.06 3.37
C GLU A 133 14.34 -35.19 4.78
N GLY A 134 15.20 -36.22 4.95
CA GLY A 134 16.05 -36.41 6.12
C GLY A 134 15.86 -37.70 6.92
N PRO A 135 16.94 -38.37 7.38
CA PRO A 135 16.86 -39.38 8.44
C PRO A 135 16.10 -38.86 9.66
N GLN A 136 15.39 -39.74 10.36
CA GLN A 136 14.80 -39.39 11.67
C GLN A 136 15.91 -39.05 12.65
N CYS A 137 15.66 -38.05 13.48
CA CYS A 137 16.57 -37.64 14.55
C CYS A 137 15.75 -37.24 15.79
N SER A 138 16.41 -37.07 16.92
CA SER A 138 15.82 -36.52 18.14
C SER A 138 16.49 -35.19 18.44
N THR A 139 15.71 -34.17 18.74
CA THR A 139 16.25 -32.89 19.22
C THR A 139 16.94 -33.08 20.57
N THR A 140 17.76 -32.11 20.97
CA THR A 140 18.36 -32.06 22.32
C THR A 140 17.33 -32.04 23.45
N SER A 141 16.10 -31.59 23.17
CA SER A 141 14.95 -31.61 24.07
C SER A 141 14.14 -32.91 24.05
N GLY A 142 14.56 -33.92 23.26
CA GLY A 142 13.89 -35.22 23.15
C GLY A 142 12.68 -35.26 22.23
N GLN A 143 12.45 -34.20 21.43
CA GLN A 143 11.36 -34.15 20.45
C GLN A 143 11.74 -34.89 19.17
N ALA A 144 10.76 -35.54 18.55
CA ALA A 144 10.96 -36.18 17.26
C ALA A 144 11.26 -35.13 16.19
N GLY A 145 12.28 -35.38 15.36
CA GLY A 145 12.73 -34.46 14.34
C GLY A 145 13.16 -35.13 13.03
N ARG A 146 13.48 -34.31 12.04
CA ARG A 146 14.05 -34.73 10.75
C ARG A 146 15.37 -34.02 10.51
N CYS A 147 16.37 -34.79 10.10
CA CYS A 147 17.67 -34.23 9.79
C CYS A 147 17.62 -33.47 8.46
N ARG A 148 17.81 -32.13 8.47
CA ARG A 148 17.78 -31.30 7.25
C ARG A 148 18.98 -30.33 7.23
N PRO A 149 19.38 -29.81 6.05
CA PRO A 149 20.27 -28.64 6.01
C PRO A 149 19.71 -27.51 6.88
N LEU A 150 20.56 -26.78 7.59
CA LEU A 150 20.16 -25.72 8.53
C LEU A 150 19.18 -24.73 7.90
N ILE A 151 19.41 -24.32 6.65
CA ILE A 151 18.52 -23.40 5.94
C ILE A 151 17.11 -23.97 5.67
N LYS A 152 16.98 -25.30 5.52
CA LYS A 152 15.69 -26.00 5.39
C LYS A 152 15.02 -26.30 6.74
N CYS A 153 15.76 -26.07 7.82
CA CYS A 153 15.36 -26.33 9.20
C CYS A 153 14.91 -25.06 9.92
N LEU A 154 15.50 -23.94 9.52
CA LEU A 154 15.21 -22.61 10.00
C LEU A 154 13.82 -22.19 9.54
N ALA A 155 12.84 -22.44 10.41
CA ALA A 155 11.57 -21.73 10.34
C ALA A 155 11.69 -20.30 10.92
N PHE A 156 12.70 -20.06 11.78
CA PHE A 156 13.02 -18.74 12.33
C PHE A 156 14.47 -18.66 12.88
N TYR A 157 15.12 -17.48 12.86
CA TYR A 157 16.51 -17.28 13.30
C TYR A 157 16.80 -17.52 14.79
N ALA A 158 15.83 -17.26 15.69
CA ALA A 158 15.90 -17.65 17.11
C ALA A 158 16.25 -19.11 17.31
N ASP A 159 15.83 -19.93 16.36
CA ASP A 159 16.05 -21.35 16.42
C ASP A 159 17.50 -21.65 16.04
N LEU A 160 18.24 -20.72 15.40
CA LEU A 160 19.61 -20.94 14.92
C LEU A 160 20.57 -21.41 16.02
N PRO A 161 20.66 -20.77 17.21
CA PRO A 161 21.55 -21.24 18.27
C PRO A 161 21.15 -22.63 18.78
N GLU A 162 19.85 -22.94 18.82
CA GLU A 162 19.34 -24.25 19.25
C GLU A 162 19.56 -25.33 18.17
N LEU A 163 19.16 -25.06 16.93
CA LEU A 163 19.35 -25.88 15.73
C LEU A 163 20.83 -26.20 15.49
N ARG A 164 21.74 -25.22 15.61
CA ARG A 164 23.19 -25.45 15.51
C ARG A 164 23.72 -26.40 16.59
N ARG A 165 23.09 -26.45 17.78
CA ARG A 165 23.46 -27.35 18.88
C ARG A 165 22.93 -28.78 18.73
N GLN A 166 22.14 -29.06 17.69
CA GLN A 166 21.58 -30.38 17.41
C GLN A 166 21.98 -30.90 16.03
N PRO A 167 23.29 -31.13 15.77
CA PRO A 167 23.75 -31.66 14.49
C PRO A 167 23.24 -33.08 14.26
N CYS A 168 23.00 -33.42 13.00
CA CYS A 168 22.60 -34.74 12.57
C CYS A 168 23.28 -35.10 11.24
N ARG A 169 23.28 -36.37 10.84
CA ARG A 169 23.86 -36.81 9.56
C ARG A 169 22.78 -36.87 8.48
N LEU A 170 22.96 -36.08 7.42
CA LEU A 170 22.12 -36.13 6.22
C LEU A 170 22.50 -37.33 5.36
N THR A 171 23.81 -37.50 5.16
CA THR A 171 24.44 -38.61 4.43
C THR A 171 25.70 -39.07 5.18
N GLN A 172 26.51 -39.97 4.62
CA GLN A 172 27.79 -40.38 5.23
C GLN A 172 28.79 -39.23 5.35
N SER A 173 28.69 -38.20 4.48
CA SER A 173 29.63 -37.08 4.39
C SER A 173 29.01 -35.70 4.71
N GLU A 174 27.69 -35.56 4.65
CA GLU A 174 27.01 -34.27 4.88
C GLU A 174 26.34 -34.21 6.25
N LEU A 175 26.59 -33.11 6.96
CA LEU A 175 25.95 -32.79 8.23
C LEU A 175 24.76 -31.84 8.01
N GLY A 176 23.70 -32.10 8.75
CA GLY A 176 22.54 -31.22 8.89
C GLY A 176 22.29 -30.90 10.35
N VAL A 177 21.09 -30.41 10.64
CA VAL A 177 20.59 -30.18 11.98
C VAL A 177 19.25 -30.89 12.18
N CYS A 178 18.97 -31.31 13.40
CA CYS A 178 17.73 -32.00 13.72
C CYS A 178 16.57 -31.01 13.84
N CYS A 179 15.69 -31.00 12.85
CA CYS A 179 14.53 -30.10 12.83
C CYS A 179 13.39 -30.70 13.63
N PRO A 180 12.92 -30.07 14.70
CA PRO A 180 11.75 -30.54 15.41
C PRO A 180 10.57 -30.66 14.46
N LEU A 181 9.84 -31.78 14.52
CA LEU A 181 8.53 -31.91 13.88
C LEU A 181 7.58 -30.98 14.63
N ARG A 182 7.37 -29.77 14.10
CA ARG A 182 6.45 -28.81 14.70
C ARG A 182 5.02 -29.26 14.39
N ASP A 183 4.30 -29.66 15.44
CA ASP A 183 2.84 -29.74 15.35
C ASP A 183 2.32 -28.34 15.07
N ARG A 184 1.64 -28.18 13.93
CA ARG A 184 0.88 -26.95 13.70
C ARG A 184 -0.08 -26.80 14.87
N PRO A 185 -0.18 -25.64 15.53
CA PRO A 185 -1.38 -25.38 16.30
C PRO A 185 -2.56 -25.67 15.36
N GLN A 186 -3.43 -26.60 15.78
CA GLN A 186 -4.73 -26.82 15.13
C GLN A 186 -5.30 -25.44 14.84
N VAL A 187 -5.84 -25.23 13.63
CA VAL A 187 -6.55 -23.99 13.26
C VAL A 187 -7.65 -23.79 14.30
N GLY A 188 -7.33 -23.05 15.34
CA GLY A 188 -8.01 -23.11 16.63
C GLY A 188 -8.07 -21.71 17.19
N SER A 189 -9.21 -21.06 16.97
CA SER A 189 -9.65 -19.78 17.57
C SER A 189 -8.74 -18.55 17.45
N GLY A 190 -7.58 -18.62 16.80
CA GLY A 190 -6.76 -17.44 16.46
C GLY A 190 -7.45 -16.62 15.37
N GLY A 191 -7.62 -15.32 15.58
CA GLY A 191 -8.20 -14.41 14.59
C GLY A 191 -7.40 -14.41 13.28
N SER A 192 -8.02 -13.96 12.19
CA SER A 192 -7.40 -13.89 10.85
C SER A 192 -6.15 -13.00 10.76
N GLY A 193 -5.83 -12.27 11.82
CA GLY A 193 -4.88 -11.16 11.80
C GLY A 193 -5.44 -9.91 11.12
N VAL A 194 -6.64 -9.98 10.53
CA VAL A 194 -7.32 -8.87 9.86
C VAL A 194 -8.18 -8.14 10.89
N LEU A 195 -7.97 -6.83 11.01
CA LEU A 195 -8.74 -5.93 11.84
C LEU A 195 -10.13 -5.71 11.24
N VAL A 196 -11.11 -5.68 12.13
CA VAL A 196 -12.50 -5.36 11.80
C VAL A 196 -12.72 -3.89 12.13
N ALA A 197 -13.20 -3.11 11.15
CA ALA A 197 -13.52 -1.71 11.37
C ALA A 197 -14.68 -1.60 12.39
N PRO A 198 -14.61 -0.67 13.35
CA PRO A 198 -15.73 -0.43 14.24
C PRO A 198 -16.94 0.11 13.45
N PRO A 199 -18.18 -0.24 13.83
CA PRO A 199 -19.34 0.33 13.17
C PRO A 199 -19.40 1.84 13.43
N PRO A 200 -19.63 2.70 12.43
CA PRO A 200 -19.79 4.12 12.64
C PRO A 200 -21.01 4.42 13.54
N PRO A 201 -20.94 5.54 14.28
CA PRO A 201 -22.02 5.97 15.13
C PRO A 201 -23.26 6.34 14.32
N ALA A 202 -24.43 6.24 14.97
CA ALA A 202 -25.66 6.75 14.41
C ALA A 202 -25.63 8.29 14.39
N VAL A 203 -25.57 8.88 13.20
CA VAL A 203 -25.63 10.32 12.99
C VAL A 203 -26.89 10.70 12.22
N VAL A 204 -27.63 11.67 12.75
CA VAL A 204 -28.82 12.26 12.11
C VAL A 204 -28.37 13.47 11.29
N ILE A 205 -28.81 13.53 10.03
CA ILE A 205 -28.52 14.64 9.11
C ILE A 205 -29.85 15.24 8.61
N PRO A 206 -29.93 16.55 8.34
CA PRO A 206 -31.09 17.13 7.67
C PRO A 206 -31.39 16.41 6.34
N PRO A 207 -32.67 16.25 5.95
CA PRO A 207 -33.01 15.61 4.69
C PRO A 207 -32.48 16.46 3.52
N LEU A 208 -31.52 15.90 2.77
CA LEU A 208 -30.98 16.51 1.56
C LEU A 208 -31.75 16.00 0.34
N THR A 209 -32.35 16.92 -0.41
CA THR A 209 -33.05 16.60 -1.65
C THR A 209 -32.07 16.36 -2.81
N PRO A 210 -32.44 15.59 -3.84
CA PRO A 210 -31.61 15.43 -5.05
C PRO A 210 -31.22 16.76 -5.69
N VAL A 211 -32.11 17.77 -5.64
CA VAL A 211 -31.83 19.13 -6.14
C VAL A 211 -30.70 19.77 -5.34
N GLN A 212 -30.76 19.73 -4.01
CA GLN A 212 -29.72 20.29 -3.14
C GLN A 212 -28.37 19.59 -3.34
N LEU A 213 -28.35 18.26 -3.49
CA LEU A 213 -27.14 17.50 -3.79
C LEU A 213 -26.53 17.93 -5.13
N ASN A 214 -27.36 18.09 -6.17
CA ASN A 214 -26.88 18.53 -7.47
C ASN A 214 -26.44 20.01 -7.48
N THR A 215 -27.09 20.88 -6.71
CA THR A 215 -26.66 22.27 -6.52
C THR A 215 -25.29 22.32 -5.84
N ALA A 216 -25.04 21.50 -4.83
CA ALA A 216 -23.73 21.42 -4.20
C ALA A 216 -22.66 20.87 -5.15
N ALA A 217 -23.00 19.87 -5.97
CA ALA A 217 -22.14 19.35 -7.02
C ALA A 217 -21.76 20.44 -8.06
N GLN A 218 -22.72 21.28 -8.47
CA GLN A 218 -22.46 22.45 -9.32
C GLN A 218 -21.56 23.48 -8.61
N GLY A 219 -21.79 23.72 -7.32
CA GLY A 219 -20.93 24.56 -6.49
C GLY A 219 -19.49 24.05 -6.43
N GLY A 220 -19.28 22.74 -6.31
CA GLY A 220 -17.95 22.11 -6.34
C GLY A 220 -17.24 22.28 -7.68
N LEU A 221 -17.95 22.15 -8.81
CA LEU A 221 -17.38 22.44 -10.14
C LEU A 221 -16.94 23.90 -10.28
N GLU A 222 -17.76 24.84 -9.80
CA GLU A 222 -17.42 26.26 -9.85
C GLU A 222 -16.25 26.60 -8.91
N ALA A 223 -16.20 26.00 -7.72
CA ALA A 223 -15.07 26.13 -6.80
C ALA A 223 -13.78 25.61 -7.44
N PHE A 224 -13.83 24.45 -8.10
CA PHE A 224 -12.71 23.90 -8.84
C PHE A 224 -12.25 24.81 -9.98
N ARG A 225 -13.18 25.39 -10.76
CA ARG A 225 -12.86 26.33 -11.85
C ARG A 225 -12.14 27.58 -11.32
N LYS A 226 -12.67 28.21 -10.27
CA LYS A 226 -12.05 29.38 -9.61
C LYS A 226 -10.67 29.03 -9.05
N ARG A 227 -10.55 27.86 -8.45
CA ARG A 227 -9.28 27.33 -7.95
C ARG A 227 -8.26 27.18 -9.09
N PHE A 228 -8.64 26.59 -10.22
CA PHE A 228 -7.76 26.44 -11.37
C PHE A 228 -7.29 27.79 -11.93
N GLU A 229 -8.18 28.77 -12.04
CA GLU A 229 -7.85 30.14 -12.45
C GLU A 229 -6.86 30.80 -11.48
N PHE A 230 -7.12 30.70 -10.17
CA PHE A 230 -6.23 31.23 -9.14
C PHE A 230 -4.85 30.58 -9.19
N ILE A 231 -4.78 29.25 -9.29
CA ILE A 231 -3.54 28.49 -9.43
C ILE A 231 -2.77 28.99 -10.65
N THR A 232 -3.43 29.09 -11.81
CA THR A 232 -2.80 29.58 -13.04
C THR A 232 -2.16 30.97 -12.85
N GLN A 233 -2.83 31.87 -12.13
CA GLN A 233 -2.31 33.20 -11.80
C GLN A 233 -1.10 33.15 -10.85
N LEU A 234 -1.12 32.30 -9.82
CA LEU A 234 0.01 32.14 -8.89
C LEU A 234 1.27 31.71 -9.63
N PHE A 235 1.15 30.72 -10.53
CA PHE A 235 2.29 30.21 -11.29
C PHE A 235 2.77 31.21 -12.35
N ALA A 236 1.87 32.00 -12.96
CA ALA A 236 2.26 33.12 -13.83
C ALA A 236 3.06 34.20 -13.07
N GLN A 237 2.92 34.30 -11.74
CA GLN A 237 3.68 35.20 -10.87
C GLN A 237 4.98 34.55 -10.32
N GLY A 238 5.33 33.35 -10.76
CA GLY A 238 6.53 32.63 -10.32
C GLY A 238 6.46 32.07 -8.90
N LEU A 239 5.24 31.83 -8.37
CA LEU A 239 5.04 31.18 -7.07
C LEU A 239 5.07 29.65 -7.21
N SER A 240 6.25 29.11 -7.46
CA SER A 240 6.52 27.67 -7.50
C SER A 240 7.73 27.31 -6.65
N ILE A 241 7.88 26.01 -6.34
CA ILE A 241 9.12 25.53 -5.71
C ILE A 241 10.31 25.91 -6.59
N ARG A 242 11.39 26.41 -5.95
CA ARG A 242 12.63 26.74 -6.64
C ARG A 242 13.41 25.45 -6.92
N PRO A 243 13.93 25.24 -8.15
CA PRO A 243 14.82 24.12 -8.46
C PRO A 243 16.04 24.09 -7.52
N ASN A 244 16.69 22.92 -7.41
CA ASN A 244 17.91 22.73 -6.62
C ASN A 244 17.76 23.16 -5.15
N THR A 245 16.60 22.86 -4.55
CA THR A 245 16.34 23.03 -3.11
C THR A 245 15.93 21.68 -2.52
N PRO A 246 16.03 21.47 -1.20
CA PRO A 246 15.56 20.23 -0.57
C PRO A 246 14.07 19.96 -0.85
N ALA A 247 13.26 21.02 -0.94
CA ALA A 247 11.85 20.93 -1.30
C ALA A 247 11.62 20.49 -2.76
N ALA A 248 12.51 20.89 -3.69
CA ALA A 248 12.46 20.41 -5.08
C ALA A 248 12.81 18.93 -5.17
N TRP A 249 13.83 18.47 -4.45
CA TRP A 249 14.17 17.05 -4.37
C TRP A 249 13.08 16.22 -3.69
N HIS A 250 12.43 16.76 -2.66
CA HIS A 250 11.25 16.13 -2.07
C HIS A 250 10.07 16.06 -3.06
N LEU A 251 9.87 17.05 -3.93
CA LEU A 251 8.89 16.97 -5.01
C LEU A 251 9.28 15.90 -6.05
N GLU A 252 10.55 15.82 -6.41
CA GLU A 252 11.07 14.84 -7.37
C GLU A 252 10.93 13.41 -6.84
N PHE A 253 11.06 13.22 -5.53
CA PHE A 253 10.76 11.96 -4.85
C PHE A 253 9.30 11.49 -5.00
N PHE A 254 8.36 12.39 -5.32
CA PHE A 254 6.97 12.02 -5.65
C PHE A 254 6.68 12.25 -7.14
N PRO A 255 7.33 11.51 -8.06
CA PRO A 255 7.04 11.63 -9.48
C PRO A 255 5.56 11.26 -9.68
N THR A 256 4.84 12.13 -10.37
CA THR A 256 3.39 11.99 -10.55
C THR A 256 3.08 12.09 -12.03
N THR A 257 2.43 11.07 -12.59
CA THR A 257 2.07 11.08 -14.01
C THR A 257 0.90 12.02 -14.27
N ASN A 258 0.77 12.51 -15.51
CA ASN A 258 -0.40 13.32 -15.90
C ASN A 258 -1.73 12.58 -15.68
N ALA A 259 -1.77 11.27 -15.93
CA ALA A 259 -2.97 10.47 -15.68
C ALA A 259 -3.34 10.41 -14.18
N THR A 260 -2.33 10.34 -13.31
CA THR A 260 -2.51 10.42 -11.85
C THR A 260 -3.03 11.80 -11.44
N LEU A 261 -2.46 12.88 -11.98
CA LEU A 261 -2.91 14.26 -11.72
C LEU A 261 -4.36 14.47 -12.16
N ASP A 262 -4.72 14.04 -13.37
CA ASP A 262 -6.07 14.14 -13.90
C ASP A 262 -7.08 13.42 -13.00
N THR A 263 -6.72 12.23 -12.50
CA THR A 263 -7.54 11.44 -11.58
C THR A 263 -7.75 12.20 -10.25
N GLY A 264 -6.70 12.84 -9.74
CA GLY A 264 -6.78 13.67 -8.54
C GLY A 264 -7.62 14.94 -8.72
N ASP A 265 -7.53 15.58 -9.88
CA ASP A 265 -8.35 16.74 -10.22
C ASP A 265 -9.84 16.38 -10.29
N GLN A 266 -10.18 15.18 -10.79
CA GLN A 266 -11.56 14.69 -10.71
C GLN A 266 -12.01 14.49 -9.25
N ALA A 267 -11.15 13.93 -8.40
CA ALA A 267 -11.45 13.68 -6.99
C ALA A 267 -11.68 14.99 -6.21
N ILE A 268 -10.86 16.02 -6.47
CA ILE A 268 -10.98 17.34 -5.82
C ILE A 268 -12.39 17.92 -6.00
N LYS A 269 -13.01 17.77 -7.18
CA LYS A 269 -14.37 18.30 -7.43
C LYS A 269 -15.40 17.74 -6.44
N ASN A 270 -15.30 16.45 -6.11
CA ASN A 270 -16.18 15.83 -5.10
C ASN A 270 -15.86 16.30 -3.67
N VAL A 271 -14.58 16.47 -3.34
CA VAL A 271 -14.15 16.99 -2.04
C VAL A 271 -14.69 18.42 -1.83
N GLU A 272 -14.56 19.29 -2.82
CA GLU A 272 -15.09 20.67 -2.80
C GLU A 272 -16.62 20.69 -2.69
N ALA A 273 -17.31 19.83 -3.46
CA ALA A 273 -18.77 19.72 -3.38
C ALA A 273 -19.23 19.21 -2.00
N THR A 274 -18.50 18.27 -1.40
CA THR A 274 -18.79 17.78 -0.04
C THR A 274 -18.56 18.87 1.00
N ALA A 275 -17.45 19.61 0.93
CA ALA A 275 -17.18 20.73 1.82
C ALA A 275 -18.24 21.84 1.68
N ALA A 276 -18.72 22.09 0.47
CA ALA A 276 -19.83 23.03 0.23
C ALA A 276 -21.12 22.60 0.93
N LEU A 277 -21.46 21.30 0.96
CA LEU A 277 -22.60 20.78 1.73
C LEU A 277 -22.42 21.01 3.22
N VAL A 278 -21.22 20.75 3.77
CA VAL A 278 -20.93 21.01 5.18
C VAL A 278 -21.17 22.47 5.53
N ASN A 279 -20.64 23.39 4.72
CA ASN A 279 -20.77 24.83 4.96
C ASN A 279 -22.20 25.33 4.76
N GLN A 280 -22.88 24.92 3.69
CA GLN A 280 -24.23 25.38 3.35
C GLN A 280 -25.28 24.97 4.38
N PHE A 281 -25.14 23.75 4.93
CA PHE A 281 -26.09 23.20 5.90
C PHE A 281 -25.58 23.23 7.34
N ASN A 282 -24.44 23.88 7.58
CA ASN A 282 -23.77 23.98 8.88
C ASN A 282 -23.68 22.60 9.58
N LEU A 283 -23.20 21.61 8.84
CA LEU A 283 -23.08 20.24 9.33
C LEU A 283 -21.93 20.13 10.34
N SER A 284 -22.13 19.35 11.40
CA SER A 284 -21.06 18.94 12.31
C SER A 284 -20.01 18.09 11.61
N PRO A 285 -18.77 18.02 12.11
CA PRO A 285 -17.75 17.10 11.63
C PRO A 285 -18.24 15.64 11.57
N GLU A 286 -19.03 15.20 12.55
CA GLU A 286 -19.63 13.86 12.58
C GLU A 286 -20.62 13.65 11.43
N GLN A 287 -21.44 14.66 11.10
CA GLN A 287 -22.35 14.60 9.95
C GLN A 287 -21.59 14.58 8.63
N GLY A 288 -20.55 15.40 8.48
CA GLY A 288 -19.68 15.38 7.29
C GLY A 288 -19.02 14.02 7.09
N LYS A 289 -18.48 13.46 8.18
CA LYS A 289 -17.74 12.20 8.20
C LYS A 289 -18.60 10.96 8.00
N PHE A 290 -19.74 10.86 8.69
CA PHE A 290 -20.54 9.62 8.77
C PHE A 290 -21.86 9.66 8.01
N ALA A 291 -22.42 10.85 7.75
CA ALA A 291 -23.74 10.96 7.10
C ALA A 291 -23.64 11.28 5.60
N LEU A 292 -22.73 12.17 5.17
CA LEU A 292 -22.55 12.48 3.75
C LEU A 292 -22.20 11.28 2.85
N PRO A 293 -21.39 10.28 3.30
CA PRO A 293 -21.16 9.04 2.56
C PRO A 293 -22.40 8.24 2.15
N ARG A 294 -23.57 8.53 2.73
CA ARG A 294 -24.84 7.86 2.37
C ARG A 294 -25.46 8.41 1.08
N PHE A 295 -24.98 9.54 0.58
CA PHE A 295 -25.51 10.20 -0.62
C PHE A 295 -24.59 9.97 -1.81
N SER A 296 -25.13 9.38 -2.88
CA SER A 296 -24.37 9.13 -4.12
C SER A 296 -24.18 10.41 -4.94
N ILE A 297 -23.02 10.52 -5.62
CA ILE A 297 -22.76 11.58 -6.61
C ILE A 297 -23.18 11.17 -8.02
N LEU A 298 -23.55 9.90 -8.26
CA LEU A 298 -23.99 9.39 -9.57
C LEU A 298 -25.14 10.23 -10.15
N ASN A 299 -26.06 10.72 -9.31
CA ASN A 299 -27.23 11.47 -9.76
C ASN A 299 -26.98 13.00 -9.77
N THR A 300 -25.74 13.41 -9.99
CA THR A 300 -25.34 14.82 -10.02
C THR A 300 -24.49 15.14 -11.25
N VAL A 301 -24.17 16.41 -11.45
CA VAL A 301 -23.21 16.86 -12.48
C VAL A 301 -21.78 16.30 -12.30
N LEU A 302 -21.48 15.64 -11.18
CA LEU A 302 -20.18 15.02 -10.90
C LEU A 302 -20.13 13.51 -11.22
N ALA A 303 -21.16 12.92 -11.82
CA ALA A 303 -21.21 11.48 -12.12
C ALA A 303 -19.99 10.98 -12.91
N ASP A 304 -19.46 11.79 -13.83
CA ASP A 304 -18.30 11.45 -14.67
C ASP A 304 -16.97 11.37 -13.89
N THR A 305 -16.94 11.84 -12.63
CA THR A 305 -15.76 11.72 -11.75
C THR A 305 -15.64 10.34 -11.09
N CYS A 306 -16.65 9.48 -11.25
CA CYS A 306 -16.67 8.19 -10.59
C CYS A 306 -15.75 7.15 -11.25
N PRO A 307 -15.14 6.25 -10.47
CA PRO A 307 -14.32 5.17 -11.00
C PRO A 307 -15.08 4.35 -12.06
N ARG A 308 -14.39 3.97 -13.14
CA ARG A 308 -14.98 3.17 -14.22
C ARG A 308 -14.83 1.68 -13.94
N VAL A 309 -15.92 0.92 -14.03
CA VAL A 309 -15.87 -0.54 -13.82
C VAL A 309 -15.15 -1.24 -14.97
N SER A 310 -14.07 -1.95 -14.65
CA SER A 310 -13.36 -2.80 -15.61
C SER A 310 -14.04 -4.17 -15.75
N SER A 311 -14.13 -4.69 -16.97
CA SER A 311 -14.54 -6.07 -17.22
C SER A 311 -13.36 -7.02 -17.02
N CYS A 312 -13.51 -8.04 -16.20
CA CYS A 312 -12.44 -8.98 -15.84
C CYS A 312 -12.63 -10.35 -16.48
N PRO A 313 -11.68 -10.83 -17.30
CA PRO A 313 -11.70 -12.21 -17.76
C PRO A 313 -11.38 -13.15 -16.57
N PRO A 314 -12.25 -14.12 -16.24
CA PRO A 314 -12.12 -14.91 -15.01
C PRO A 314 -10.95 -15.89 -15.01
N ASN A 315 -10.48 -16.32 -16.19
CA ASN A 315 -9.45 -17.36 -16.34
C ASN A 315 -8.09 -16.79 -16.78
N THR A 316 -7.67 -15.67 -16.18
CA THR A 316 -6.35 -15.08 -16.47
C THR A 316 -5.27 -15.70 -15.61
N LYS A 317 -4.22 -16.23 -16.26
CA LYS A 317 -3.04 -16.81 -15.60
C LYS A 317 -2.13 -15.76 -14.95
N TYR A 318 -2.05 -14.58 -15.54
CA TYR A 318 -1.13 -13.52 -15.11
C TYR A 318 -1.87 -12.32 -14.55
N ARG A 319 -1.21 -11.60 -13.64
CA ARG A 319 -1.66 -10.32 -13.09
C ARG A 319 -1.67 -9.27 -14.19
N THR A 320 -2.61 -8.33 -14.11
CA THR A 320 -2.53 -7.09 -14.90
C THR A 320 -1.43 -6.20 -14.33
N GLN A 321 -0.90 -5.29 -15.15
CA GLN A 321 0.20 -4.40 -14.74
C GLN A 321 -0.21 -3.36 -13.70
N ASP A 322 -1.48 -3.01 -13.63
CA ASP A 322 -2.02 -2.02 -12.68
C ASP A 322 -2.68 -2.66 -11.46
N GLY A 323 -2.64 -3.99 -11.31
CA GLY A 323 -3.26 -4.73 -10.21
C GLY A 323 -4.78 -4.93 -10.32
N SER A 324 -5.42 -4.39 -11.37
CA SER A 324 -6.86 -4.58 -11.61
C SER A 324 -7.24 -6.05 -11.78
N CYS A 325 -8.51 -6.39 -11.53
CA CYS A 325 -9.03 -7.75 -11.71
C CYS A 325 -8.35 -8.83 -10.86
N ASN A 326 -7.53 -8.48 -9.85
CA ASN A 326 -7.12 -9.45 -8.85
C ASN A 326 -8.37 -10.02 -8.15
N ASN A 327 -9.20 -9.14 -7.62
CA ASN A 327 -10.54 -9.50 -7.19
C ASN A 327 -11.50 -9.43 -8.38
N LEU A 328 -12.16 -10.55 -8.71
CA LEU A 328 -13.07 -10.63 -9.86
C LEU A 328 -14.44 -9.98 -9.59
N ARG A 329 -14.85 -9.81 -8.33
CA ARG A 329 -16.09 -9.14 -7.93
C ARG A 329 -15.91 -7.63 -7.80
N ASN A 330 -14.73 -7.22 -7.34
CA ASN A 330 -14.35 -5.83 -7.12
C ASN A 330 -13.05 -5.51 -7.87
N PRO A 331 -13.10 -5.27 -9.20
CA PRO A 331 -11.92 -5.14 -10.07
C PRO A 331 -10.90 -4.08 -9.67
N HIS A 332 -11.30 -3.07 -8.89
CA HIS A 332 -10.48 -1.92 -8.49
C HIS A 332 -9.74 -2.12 -7.17
N TRP A 333 -10.06 -3.17 -6.41
CA TRP A 333 -9.39 -3.42 -5.14
C TRP A 333 -7.90 -3.68 -5.37
N GLY A 334 -7.05 -2.84 -4.76
CA GLY A 334 -5.60 -2.87 -4.93
C GLY A 334 -5.10 -2.40 -6.31
N GLN A 335 -5.96 -1.82 -7.15
CA GLN A 335 -5.54 -1.25 -8.43
C GLN A 335 -4.77 0.07 -8.20
N ALA A 336 -3.74 0.32 -9.01
CA ALA A 336 -3.06 1.60 -9.06
C ALA A 336 -4.00 2.77 -9.38
N GLY A 337 -3.75 3.93 -8.76
CA GLY A 337 -4.56 5.13 -8.94
C GLY A 337 -5.88 5.14 -8.15
N THR A 338 -6.07 4.21 -7.21
CA THR A 338 -7.28 4.13 -6.37
C THR A 338 -7.05 4.61 -4.95
N ALA A 339 -8.13 4.82 -4.21
CA ALA A 339 -8.08 5.29 -2.83
C ALA A 339 -7.46 4.25 -1.88
N LEU A 340 -6.64 4.72 -0.94
CA LEU A 340 -6.19 3.94 0.21
C LEU A 340 -7.40 3.54 1.07
N GLN A 341 -7.42 2.30 1.57
CA GLN A 341 -8.49 1.82 2.43
C GLN A 341 -8.43 2.45 3.82
N ARG A 342 -9.57 2.49 4.52
CA ARG A 342 -9.63 2.95 5.91
C ARG A 342 -10.11 1.86 6.85
N ILE A 343 -9.32 1.59 7.89
CA ILE A 343 -9.73 0.80 9.05
C ILE A 343 -10.54 1.67 10.01
N LEU A 344 -10.03 2.87 10.28
CA LEU A 344 -10.73 3.91 11.03
C LEU A 344 -11.11 5.09 10.10
N PRO A 345 -12.29 5.69 10.31
CA PRO A 345 -12.71 6.88 9.58
C PRO A 345 -11.75 8.06 9.80
N PRO A 346 -11.62 8.98 8.82
CA PRO A 346 -10.69 10.09 8.93
C PRO A 346 -11.12 11.08 10.00
N LYS A 347 -10.15 11.66 10.71
CA LYS A 347 -10.36 12.77 11.64
C LYS A 347 -9.87 14.07 11.01
N TYR A 348 -10.74 14.69 10.22
CA TYR A 348 -10.56 16.06 9.71
C TYR A 348 -11.28 17.07 10.62
N ASN A 349 -10.81 18.31 10.63
CA ASN A 349 -11.36 19.38 11.47
C ASN A 349 -12.84 19.69 11.12
N ASP A 350 -13.17 19.70 9.84
CA ASP A 350 -14.55 19.83 9.31
C ASP A 350 -15.23 18.47 9.05
N GLY A 351 -14.58 17.37 9.43
CA GLY A 351 -15.03 16.01 9.11
C GLY A 351 -14.90 15.60 7.65
N VAL A 352 -14.35 16.45 6.77
CA VAL A 352 -14.28 16.21 5.32
C VAL A 352 -12.87 16.39 4.74
N ASN A 353 -12.25 17.57 4.88
CA ASN A 353 -11.03 17.90 4.13
C ASN A 353 -10.01 18.71 4.92
N SER A 354 -10.43 19.61 5.82
CA SER A 354 -9.49 20.48 6.53
C SER A 354 -8.67 19.69 7.56
N PRO A 355 -7.33 19.73 7.50
CA PRO A 355 -6.47 19.06 8.48
C PRO A 355 -6.78 19.53 9.90
N ARG A 356 -6.59 18.64 10.88
CA ARG A 356 -6.75 18.98 12.29
C ARG A 356 -5.71 20.01 12.73
N VAL A 357 -6.18 21.02 13.45
CA VAL A 357 -5.35 22.06 14.09
C VAL A 357 -5.53 22.09 15.61
N ARG A 358 -6.60 21.49 16.11
CA ARG A 358 -6.93 21.39 17.53
C ARG A 358 -7.26 19.95 17.91
N GLY A 359 -7.00 19.61 19.17
CA GLY A 359 -7.45 18.38 19.79
C GLY A 359 -8.94 18.41 20.16
N ASP A 360 -9.45 17.28 20.63
CA ASP A 360 -10.83 17.16 21.09
C ASP A 360 -11.08 17.97 22.38
N ASP A 361 -10.01 18.31 23.11
CA ASP A 361 -10.02 19.22 24.26
C ASP A 361 -10.02 20.72 23.87
N GLY A 362 -9.96 21.03 22.58
CA GLY A 362 -9.91 22.39 22.03
C GLY A 362 -8.52 23.04 22.04
N ALA A 363 -7.51 22.38 22.62
CA ALA A 363 -6.13 22.87 22.63
C ALA A 363 -5.51 22.78 21.22
N GLU A 364 -4.57 23.68 20.91
CA GLU A 364 -3.85 23.62 19.64
C GLU A 364 -2.90 22.41 19.61
N LEU A 365 -2.87 21.72 18.47
CA LEU A 365 -1.91 20.63 18.27
C LEU A 365 -0.50 21.22 18.16
N PRO A 366 0.52 20.58 18.77
CA PRO A 366 1.89 21.03 18.62
C PRO A 366 2.33 20.94 17.14
N GLY A 367 3.11 21.92 16.68
CA GLY A 367 3.67 21.90 15.32
C GLY A 367 4.56 20.68 15.09
N ALA A 368 4.53 20.09 13.89
CA ALA A 368 5.25 18.85 13.60
C ALA A 368 6.76 18.94 13.86
N ARG A 369 7.41 20.06 13.50
CA ARG A 369 8.83 20.31 13.80
C ARG A 369 9.10 20.47 15.30
N LEU A 370 8.17 21.08 16.05
CA LEU A 370 8.30 21.18 17.50
C LEU A 370 8.27 19.80 18.16
N VAL A 371 7.42 18.89 17.67
CA VAL A 371 7.42 17.49 18.14
C VAL A 371 8.73 16.81 17.77
N SER A 372 9.18 16.94 16.52
CA SER A 372 10.43 16.34 16.04
C SER A 372 11.65 16.75 16.88
N THR A 373 11.88 18.06 17.06
CA THR A 373 13.03 18.60 17.82
C THR A 373 13.08 18.16 19.28
N ARG A 374 11.95 17.80 19.87
CA ARG A 374 11.88 17.30 21.25
C ARG A 374 12.02 15.79 21.32
N PHE A 375 11.35 15.08 20.41
CA PHE A 375 11.20 13.63 20.45
C PHE A 375 12.32 12.87 19.71
N ALA A 376 12.59 13.26 18.47
CA ALA A 376 13.47 12.57 17.53
C ALA A 376 14.93 13.04 17.69
N GLN A 377 15.52 12.69 18.83
CA GLN A 377 16.91 13.02 19.15
C GLN A 377 17.90 12.16 18.34
N ASP A 378 19.03 12.76 17.97
CA ASP A 378 20.13 12.06 17.30
C ASP A 378 20.98 11.28 18.30
N VAL A 379 20.69 9.99 18.42
CA VAL A 379 21.45 9.04 19.23
C VAL A 379 21.80 7.85 18.37
N ASP A 380 23.10 7.58 18.24
CA ASP A 380 23.60 6.37 17.59
C ASP A 380 23.44 5.18 18.55
N SER A 381 22.42 4.35 18.29
CA SER A 381 22.14 3.12 19.00
C SER A 381 21.95 1.96 18.02
N ALA A 382 23.04 1.57 17.37
CA ALA A 382 23.04 0.45 16.45
C ALA A 382 22.55 -0.85 17.12
N SER A 383 21.82 -1.66 16.36
CA SER A 383 21.35 -2.97 16.81
C SER A 383 22.47 -4.01 16.80
N ASP A 384 22.51 -4.89 17.81
CA ASP A 384 23.45 -6.00 17.87
C ASP A 384 23.01 -7.19 17.01
N ASN A 385 21.72 -7.24 16.63
CA ASN A 385 21.13 -8.40 15.98
C ASN A 385 20.82 -8.19 14.50
N TYR A 386 20.56 -6.96 14.04
CA TYR A 386 20.05 -6.73 12.68
C TYR A 386 21.05 -6.00 11.79
N THR A 387 21.06 -6.38 10.51
CA THR A 387 21.84 -5.68 9.49
C THR A 387 21.02 -4.55 8.87
N MET A 388 21.68 -3.64 8.17
CA MET A 388 21.05 -2.59 7.36
C MET A 388 20.10 -3.16 6.31
N MET A 389 20.25 -4.43 5.93
CA MET A 389 19.32 -5.11 5.02
C MET A 389 17.86 -5.14 5.53
N VAL A 390 17.61 -5.14 6.85
CA VAL A 390 16.23 -5.07 7.38
C VAL A 390 15.56 -3.76 6.97
N MET A 391 16.27 -2.64 7.18
CA MET A 391 15.81 -1.32 6.75
C MET A 391 15.61 -1.29 5.23
N GLN A 392 16.63 -1.73 4.49
CA GLN A 392 16.63 -1.62 3.03
C GLN A 392 15.53 -2.46 2.36
N TRP A 393 15.28 -3.68 2.87
CA TRP A 393 14.19 -4.51 2.37
C TRP A 393 12.82 -3.96 2.75
N GLY A 394 12.68 -3.38 3.94
CA GLY A 394 11.47 -2.67 4.34
C GLY A 394 11.12 -1.56 3.34
N GLN A 395 12.09 -0.72 2.98
CA GLN A 395 11.93 0.32 1.96
C GLN A 395 11.62 -0.25 0.58
N PHE A 396 12.34 -1.29 0.15
CA PHE A 396 12.12 -1.91 -1.16
C PHE A 396 10.70 -2.50 -1.29
N VAL A 397 10.20 -3.15 -0.22
CA VAL A 397 8.82 -3.66 -0.14
C VAL A 397 7.80 -2.52 -0.02
N ASP A 398 8.08 -1.45 0.73
CA ASP A 398 7.20 -0.29 0.78
C ASP A 398 6.97 0.29 -0.62
N HIS A 399 8.04 0.38 -1.41
CA HIS A 399 7.98 0.93 -2.76
C HIS A 399 7.25 0.03 -3.76
N ASP A 400 6.97 -1.23 -3.41
CA ASP A 400 6.09 -2.13 -4.17
C ASP A 400 4.61 -1.98 -3.75
N LEU A 401 4.34 -1.48 -2.55
CA LEU A 401 3.00 -1.46 -1.96
C LEU A 401 2.40 -0.06 -1.96
N THR A 402 3.20 0.97 -1.69
CA THR A 402 2.71 2.31 -1.38
C THR A 402 3.47 3.39 -2.14
N HIS A 403 2.72 4.28 -2.79
CA HIS A 403 3.21 5.53 -3.30
C HIS A 403 2.06 6.54 -3.35
N THR A 404 2.06 7.50 -2.43
CA THR A 404 1.03 8.54 -2.41
C THR A 404 1.50 9.75 -3.22
N PRO A 405 0.84 10.10 -4.34
CA PRO A 405 1.20 11.30 -5.11
C PRO A 405 0.87 12.57 -4.32
N ILE A 406 1.62 13.65 -4.57
CA ILE A 406 1.34 14.97 -3.98
C ILE A 406 0.67 15.90 -4.99
N SER A 407 -0.14 16.84 -4.50
CA SER A 407 -0.75 17.85 -5.35
C SER A 407 0.30 18.69 -6.05
N ARG A 408 0.04 19.02 -7.31
CA ARG A 408 0.92 19.83 -8.17
C ARG A 408 0.20 21.08 -8.66
N GLY A 409 0.99 22.05 -9.09
CA GLY A 409 0.55 23.30 -9.70
C GLY A 409 0.32 23.21 -11.19
N SER A 410 0.24 24.38 -11.84
CA SER A 410 0.04 24.47 -13.29
C SER A 410 1.15 23.75 -14.06
N GLY A 411 0.78 22.87 -14.99
CA GLY A 411 1.72 22.09 -15.80
C GLY A 411 2.57 21.09 -15.00
N GLY A 412 2.13 20.66 -13.81
CA GLY A 412 2.87 19.71 -12.98
C GLY A 412 3.99 20.32 -12.12
N SER A 413 4.06 21.65 -12.06
CA SER A 413 5.03 22.39 -11.26
C SER A 413 4.83 22.20 -9.74
N GLY A 414 5.89 22.40 -8.96
CA GLY A 414 5.85 22.29 -7.50
C GLY A 414 5.09 23.43 -6.83
N ILE A 415 4.31 23.10 -5.80
CA ILE A 415 3.59 24.07 -4.98
C ILE A 415 4.53 24.65 -3.91
N SER A 416 4.76 25.96 -3.92
CA SER A 416 5.50 26.64 -2.85
C SER A 416 4.56 27.22 -1.81
N CYS A 417 4.80 26.85 -0.57
CA CYS A 417 4.11 27.29 0.65
C CYS A 417 4.98 28.20 1.50
N CYS A 418 6.28 28.21 1.24
CA CYS A 418 7.30 29.02 1.89
C CYS A 418 8.08 29.84 0.86
N ARG A 419 8.17 31.15 1.08
CA ARG A 419 8.96 32.06 0.23
C ARG A 419 9.86 32.91 1.11
N GLU A 420 11.16 32.88 0.80
CA GLU A 420 12.18 33.65 1.54
C GLU A 420 12.10 33.39 3.05
N GLY A 421 11.98 32.11 3.39
CA GLY A 421 11.83 31.60 4.74
C GLY A 421 10.58 32.00 5.50
N LYS A 422 9.56 32.52 4.82
CA LYS A 422 8.27 32.90 5.41
C LYS A 422 7.11 32.19 4.74
N VAL A 423 6.06 31.95 5.51
CA VAL A 423 4.82 31.40 4.97
C VAL A 423 4.25 32.35 3.93
N VAL A 424 3.93 31.84 2.74
CA VAL A 424 3.28 32.64 1.67
C VAL A 424 1.94 33.18 2.20
N PRO A 425 1.60 34.47 2.04
CA PRO A 425 0.34 35.04 2.54
C PRO A 425 -0.91 34.33 1.99
N ASP A 426 -2.00 34.27 2.77
CA ASP A 426 -3.20 33.47 2.42
C ASP A 426 -3.80 33.81 1.04
N ASN A 427 -3.77 35.09 0.64
CA ASN A 427 -4.27 35.54 -0.66
C ASN A 427 -3.38 35.14 -1.86
N GLN A 428 -2.19 34.61 -1.61
CA GLN A 428 -1.24 34.13 -2.61
C GLN A 428 -0.84 32.66 -2.36
N ARG A 429 -1.43 32.02 -1.35
CA ARG A 429 -1.07 30.66 -0.96
C ARG A 429 -1.94 29.67 -1.71
N HIS A 430 -1.31 28.66 -2.31
CA HIS A 430 -2.03 27.58 -2.96
C HIS A 430 -2.93 26.83 -1.94
N PRO A 431 -4.17 26.43 -2.29
CA PRO A 431 -5.09 25.77 -1.35
C PRO A 431 -4.60 24.44 -0.78
N GLU A 432 -3.73 23.74 -1.49
CA GLU A 432 -3.08 22.48 -1.05
C GLU A 432 -1.79 22.69 -0.26
N CYS A 433 -1.48 23.94 0.13
CA CYS A 433 -0.38 24.20 1.04
C CYS A 433 -0.73 23.85 2.48
N MET A 434 0.16 23.12 3.14
CA MET A 434 0.05 22.82 4.57
C MET A 434 1.44 22.92 5.22
N PRO A 435 2.06 24.12 5.19
CA PRO A 435 3.46 24.32 5.58
C PRO A 435 3.68 23.91 7.04
N ILE A 436 4.86 23.38 7.33
CA ILE A 436 5.27 23.02 8.69
C ILE A 436 5.89 24.26 9.33
N LEU A 437 5.23 24.80 10.35
CA LEU A 437 5.74 25.97 11.06
C LEU A 437 6.96 25.62 11.90
N LEU A 438 7.99 26.46 11.84
CA LEU A 438 9.23 26.28 12.59
C LEU A 438 9.18 27.06 13.91
N PRO A 439 9.60 26.47 15.03
CA PRO A 439 9.63 27.17 16.31
C PRO A 439 10.68 28.29 16.33
N GLN A 440 10.44 29.37 17.07
CA GLN A 440 11.37 30.53 17.13
C GLN A 440 12.79 30.16 17.61
N GLY A 441 12.90 29.13 18.44
CA GLY A 441 14.18 28.61 18.95
C GLY A 441 14.69 27.37 18.23
N ASP A 442 14.23 27.11 16.99
CA ASP A 442 14.69 25.95 16.21
C ASP A 442 16.22 25.94 16.09
N HIS A 443 16.86 24.81 16.41
CA HIS A 443 18.31 24.74 16.46
C HIS A 443 18.95 24.81 15.07
N VAL A 444 18.25 24.48 13.98
CA VAL A 444 18.79 24.56 12.61
C VAL A 444 18.26 25.81 11.92
N PHE A 445 16.94 25.88 11.80
CA PHE A 445 16.28 26.77 10.85
C PHE A 445 16.24 28.23 11.32
N ALA A 446 16.17 28.47 12.64
CA ALA A 446 16.09 29.83 13.17
C ALA A 446 17.37 30.64 12.87
N ARG A 447 18.54 29.98 12.80
CA ARG A 447 19.82 30.62 12.44
C ARG A 447 19.87 31.08 10.99
N LEU A 448 19.05 30.47 10.14
CA LEU A 448 18.91 30.80 8.72
C LEU A 448 17.78 31.81 8.44
N GLY A 449 17.06 32.23 9.49
CA GLY A 449 15.91 33.15 9.35
C GLY A 449 14.64 32.46 8.82
N GLU A 450 14.61 31.14 8.82
CA GLU A 450 13.51 30.32 8.31
C GLU A 450 12.40 30.16 9.36
N THR A 451 11.15 30.28 8.94
CA THR A 451 9.96 30.18 9.81
C THR A 451 8.95 29.14 9.34
N CYS A 452 9.15 28.55 8.16
CA CYS A 452 8.35 27.43 7.69
C CYS A 452 9.15 26.47 6.81
N MET A 453 8.72 25.21 6.78
CA MET A 453 9.22 24.18 5.89
C MET A 453 8.13 23.79 4.89
N GLU A 454 8.55 23.57 3.64
CA GLU A 454 7.66 23.28 2.52
C GLU A 454 6.89 21.97 2.71
N PHE A 455 5.58 22.00 2.47
CA PHE A 455 4.74 20.80 2.50
C PHE A 455 3.48 21.02 1.65
N ALA A 456 3.35 20.19 0.61
CA ALA A 456 2.15 20.08 -0.22
C ALA A 456 1.34 18.84 0.19
N ARG A 457 0.01 19.01 0.26
CA ARG A 457 -0.92 17.93 0.59
C ARG A 457 -0.91 16.82 -0.46
N SER A 458 -1.22 15.61 -0.01
CA SER A 458 -1.36 14.43 -0.87
C SER A 458 -2.55 14.57 -1.81
N LEU A 459 -2.37 14.19 -3.06
CA LEU A 459 -3.44 14.23 -4.07
C LEU A 459 -4.58 13.27 -3.68
N PRO A 460 -5.85 13.69 -3.74
CA PRO A 460 -6.97 12.83 -3.39
C PRO A 460 -7.28 11.82 -4.50
N ALA A 461 -7.93 10.72 -4.16
CA ALA A 461 -8.48 9.75 -5.10
C ALA A 461 -10.01 9.83 -5.13
N PRO A 462 -10.65 9.47 -6.26
CA PRO A 462 -12.09 9.30 -6.31
C PRO A 462 -12.51 8.22 -5.31
N ARG A 463 -13.61 8.47 -4.60
CA ARG A 463 -14.14 7.48 -3.66
C ARG A 463 -14.64 6.24 -4.42
N PRO A 464 -14.25 5.02 -4.02
CA PRO A 464 -14.68 3.79 -4.69
C PRO A 464 -16.21 3.66 -4.78
N GLU A 465 -16.93 4.15 -3.76
CA GLU A 465 -18.38 4.04 -3.68
C GLU A 465 -19.13 5.14 -4.46
N CYS A 466 -18.42 6.10 -5.07
CA CYS A 466 -19.02 7.20 -5.84
C CYS A 466 -20.11 7.95 -5.03
N ASN A 467 -19.72 8.44 -3.86
CA ASN A 467 -20.55 9.18 -2.91
C ASN A 467 -19.84 10.46 -2.42
N PHE A 468 -20.62 11.38 -1.85
CA PHE A 468 -20.08 12.51 -1.12
C PHE A 468 -19.32 12.02 0.12
N GLY A 469 -18.41 12.80 0.67
CA GLY A 469 -17.77 12.48 1.94
C GLY A 469 -16.32 12.92 2.03
N PRO A 470 -15.60 12.40 3.05
CA PRO A 470 -14.25 12.85 3.35
C PRO A 470 -13.25 12.63 2.22
N ARG A 471 -12.17 13.42 2.25
CA ARG A 471 -11.00 13.28 1.39
C ARG A 471 -10.37 11.91 1.60
N GLU A 472 -10.15 11.18 0.50
CA GLU A 472 -9.39 9.94 0.47
C GLU A 472 -8.12 10.13 -0.35
N GLN A 473 -6.98 9.69 0.15
CA GLN A 473 -5.70 9.80 -0.56
C GLN A 473 -5.48 8.62 -1.50
N MET A 474 -4.76 8.88 -2.59
CA MET A 474 -4.48 7.90 -3.62
C MET A 474 -3.26 7.02 -3.28
N ASN A 475 -3.31 5.76 -3.70
CA ASN A 475 -2.11 4.98 -3.98
C ASN A 475 -1.92 4.96 -5.51
N GLN A 476 -0.84 5.56 -6.03
CA GLN A 476 -0.62 5.64 -7.49
C GLN A 476 0.05 4.39 -8.08
N ILE A 477 0.45 3.44 -7.24
CA ILE A 477 0.99 2.13 -7.63
C ILE A 477 0.05 1.00 -7.20
N THR A 478 0.31 -0.23 -7.64
CA THR A 478 -0.52 -1.37 -7.25
C THR A 478 -0.44 -1.57 -5.72
N GLY A 479 -1.51 -2.08 -5.13
CA GLY A 479 -1.56 -2.39 -3.70
C GLY A 479 -1.13 -3.81 -3.37
N TYR A 480 -0.46 -4.52 -4.27
CA TYR A 480 -0.10 -5.93 -4.11
C TYR A 480 1.42 -6.09 -4.01
N LEU A 481 1.87 -7.13 -3.30
CA LEU A 481 3.28 -7.52 -3.29
C LEU A 481 3.60 -8.27 -4.59
N ASP A 482 3.73 -7.54 -5.70
CA ASP A 482 3.78 -8.07 -7.07
C ASP A 482 4.97 -7.57 -7.92
N GLY A 483 5.96 -6.99 -7.25
CA GLY A 483 7.19 -6.48 -7.87
C GLY A 483 6.94 -5.31 -8.82
N SER A 484 5.87 -4.56 -8.65
CA SER A 484 5.58 -3.32 -9.38
C SER A 484 6.72 -2.31 -9.32
N ASN A 485 7.51 -2.30 -8.25
CA ASN A 485 8.76 -1.52 -8.15
C ASN A 485 9.87 -1.99 -9.12
N ILE A 486 9.77 -3.20 -9.68
CA ILE A 486 10.63 -3.75 -10.74
C ILE A 486 9.95 -3.62 -12.10
N TYR A 487 8.65 -3.89 -12.19
CA TYR A 487 7.92 -4.10 -13.44
C TYR A 487 7.02 -2.93 -13.88
N GLY A 488 6.89 -1.89 -13.05
CA GLY A 488 5.97 -0.77 -13.22
C GLY A 488 4.52 -1.10 -12.83
N SER A 489 3.74 -0.04 -12.55
CA SER A 489 2.33 -0.12 -12.13
C SER A 489 1.31 0.20 -13.24
N SER A 490 1.75 0.20 -14.50
CA SER A 490 0.89 0.42 -15.66
C SER A 490 1.42 -0.34 -16.87
N ALA A 491 0.56 -0.57 -17.87
CA ALA A 491 0.98 -1.19 -19.12
C ALA A 491 2.08 -0.38 -19.83
N ASP A 492 2.01 0.95 -19.78
CA ASP A 492 2.98 1.83 -20.42
C ASP A 492 4.33 1.83 -19.70
N SER A 493 4.35 1.97 -18.38
CA SER A 493 5.59 1.88 -17.59
C SER A 493 6.24 0.50 -17.75
N SER A 494 5.44 -0.57 -17.71
CA SER A 494 5.96 -1.94 -17.90
C SER A 494 6.57 -2.14 -19.28
N ARG A 495 5.92 -1.61 -20.33
CA ARG A 495 6.45 -1.67 -21.70
C ARG A 495 7.77 -0.89 -21.84
N LYS A 496 7.89 0.30 -21.24
CA LYS A 496 9.10 1.13 -21.28
C LYS A 496 10.32 0.43 -20.66
N LEU A 497 10.10 -0.39 -19.64
CA LEU A 497 11.16 -1.11 -18.93
C LEU A 497 11.59 -2.41 -19.62
N ARG A 498 10.84 -2.90 -20.61
CA ARG A 498 11.13 -4.16 -21.32
C ARG A 498 11.99 -3.93 -22.55
N GLU A 499 12.88 -4.89 -22.84
CA GLU A 499 13.56 -4.95 -24.14
C GLU A 499 12.58 -5.33 -25.26
N LEU A 500 11.41 -5.89 -24.90
CA LEU A 500 10.42 -6.50 -25.81
C LEU A 500 11.04 -7.58 -26.70
N ARG A 501 12.08 -8.21 -26.19
CA ARG A 501 12.80 -9.30 -26.83
C ARG A 501 13.21 -10.33 -25.79
N LEU A 502 12.90 -11.60 -26.09
CA LEU A 502 13.23 -12.76 -25.25
C LEU A 502 12.73 -12.65 -23.80
N GLY A 503 11.72 -11.85 -23.53
CA GLY A 503 11.13 -11.64 -22.22
C GLY A 503 11.94 -10.76 -21.27
N ARG A 504 12.99 -10.09 -21.74
CA ARG A 504 13.96 -9.37 -20.90
C ARG A 504 13.51 -7.98 -20.47
N LEU A 505 14.00 -7.55 -19.32
CA LEU A 505 14.03 -6.14 -18.90
C LEU A 505 15.27 -5.44 -19.44
N ARG A 506 15.12 -4.16 -19.79
CA ARG A 506 16.21 -3.30 -20.25
C ARG A 506 17.25 -3.14 -19.17
N VAL A 507 18.51 -3.18 -19.57
CA VAL A 507 19.68 -2.90 -18.76
C VAL A 507 20.70 -2.13 -19.61
N GLN A 508 21.59 -1.39 -18.97
CA GLN A 508 22.79 -0.87 -19.61
C GLN A 508 24.00 -1.72 -19.22
N ASN A 509 24.98 -1.86 -20.13
CA ASN A 509 26.23 -2.56 -19.85
C ASN A 509 27.34 -1.54 -19.61
N VAL A 510 27.88 -1.49 -18.39
CA VAL A 510 28.97 -0.60 -17.99
C VAL A 510 30.17 -1.43 -17.55
N GLY A 511 31.23 -1.45 -18.37
CA GLY A 511 32.43 -2.25 -18.08
C GLY A 511 32.13 -3.74 -17.90
N GLY A 512 31.21 -4.30 -18.71
CA GLY A 512 30.81 -5.71 -18.64
C GLY A 512 29.76 -6.05 -17.57
N ARG A 513 29.30 -5.07 -16.79
CA ARG A 513 28.29 -5.26 -15.73
C ARG A 513 26.93 -4.71 -16.15
N GLN A 514 25.85 -5.41 -15.79
CA GLN A 514 24.48 -4.98 -16.06
C GLN A 514 23.98 -4.04 -14.96
N LEU A 515 23.67 -2.80 -15.31
CA LEU A 515 23.02 -1.82 -14.43
C LEU A 515 21.63 -1.49 -14.97
N LEU A 516 20.79 -0.86 -14.15
CA LEU A 516 19.49 -0.34 -14.57
C LEU A 516 19.64 0.66 -15.74
N PRO A 517 18.63 0.83 -16.61
CA PRO A 517 18.67 1.83 -17.67
C PRO A 517 18.94 3.25 -17.13
N PRO A 518 19.64 4.12 -17.87
CA PRO A 518 19.90 5.49 -17.45
C PRO A 518 18.66 6.39 -17.63
N ASN A 519 18.47 7.34 -16.71
CA ASN A 519 17.44 8.36 -16.69
C ASN A 519 18.07 9.77 -16.56
N PRO A 520 18.58 10.34 -17.67
CA PRO A 520 19.23 11.67 -17.64
C PRO A 520 18.24 12.81 -17.38
N ASP A 521 16.93 12.58 -17.55
CA ASP A 521 15.90 13.60 -17.32
C ASP A 521 15.68 13.88 -15.82
N GLU A 522 16.03 12.93 -14.94
CA GLU A 522 15.90 13.06 -13.48
C GLU A 522 17.15 13.67 -12.86
N CYS A 523 18.33 13.11 -13.15
CA CYS A 523 19.60 13.67 -12.68
C CYS A 523 20.80 13.20 -13.51
N THR A 524 21.87 13.97 -13.47
CA THR A 524 23.20 13.63 -13.99
C THR A 524 24.30 14.03 -13.02
N ASN A 525 25.50 13.47 -13.17
CA ASN A 525 26.67 13.99 -12.46
C ASN A 525 27.13 15.34 -13.04
N ASP A 526 28.03 16.03 -12.35
CA ASP A 526 28.54 17.36 -12.76
C ASP A 526 29.12 17.41 -14.18
N GLN A 527 29.64 16.27 -14.69
CA GLN A 527 30.18 16.19 -16.05
C GLN A 527 29.16 15.73 -17.11
N GLU A 528 27.89 15.48 -16.72
CA GLU A 528 26.82 14.97 -17.57
C GLU A 528 27.17 13.66 -18.31
N THR A 529 28.04 12.85 -17.70
CA THR A 529 28.52 11.56 -18.24
C THR A 529 27.82 10.36 -17.62
N LEU A 530 27.27 10.51 -16.41
CA LEU A 530 26.54 9.51 -15.66
C LEU A 530 25.16 10.07 -15.34
N ALA A 531 24.14 9.19 -15.31
CA ALA A 531 22.76 9.56 -15.09
C ALA A 531 22.17 8.82 -13.89
N CYS A 532 21.06 9.33 -13.36
CA CYS A 532 20.15 8.57 -12.51
C CYS A 532 19.68 7.27 -13.21
N PHE A 533 19.06 6.36 -12.48
CA PHE A 533 18.54 5.09 -13.02
C PHE A 533 17.02 5.12 -13.23
N GLU A 534 16.53 4.37 -14.22
CA GLU A 534 15.10 4.12 -14.48
C GLU A 534 14.70 2.74 -13.93
N ALA A 535 13.56 2.64 -13.22
CA ALA A 535 13.02 1.38 -12.72
C ALA A 535 11.46 1.38 -12.70
N GLY A 536 10.87 0.33 -12.12
CA GLY A 536 9.41 0.20 -11.97
C GLY A 536 8.79 1.22 -11.02
N ASP A 537 9.56 1.68 -10.03
CA ASP A 537 9.20 2.76 -9.12
C ASP A 537 10.13 3.96 -9.33
N GLY A 538 9.55 5.16 -9.32
CA GLY A 538 10.28 6.40 -9.62
C GLY A 538 11.17 6.91 -8.49
N ARG A 539 11.14 6.27 -7.30
CA ARG A 539 12.00 6.62 -6.17
C ARG A 539 13.31 5.85 -6.16
N VAL A 540 13.64 5.10 -7.21
CA VAL A 540 14.81 4.22 -7.27
C VAL A 540 16.14 4.92 -6.94
N ASN A 541 16.26 6.22 -7.22
CA ASN A 541 17.46 7.02 -6.95
C ASN A 541 17.44 7.75 -5.61
N GLU A 542 16.44 7.51 -4.75
CA GLU A 542 16.36 8.15 -3.42
C GLU A 542 17.68 7.99 -2.66
N GLN A 543 18.30 6.82 -2.74
CA GLN A 543 19.63 6.57 -2.18
C GLN A 543 20.28 5.34 -2.85
N VAL A 544 21.61 5.21 -2.70
CA VAL A 544 22.48 4.25 -3.41
C VAL A 544 22.07 2.78 -3.20
N ASP A 545 21.82 2.38 -1.96
CA ASP A 545 21.46 1.01 -1.59
C ASP A 545 20.06 0.61 -2.11
N LEU A 546 19.15 1.56 -2.35
CA LEU A 546 17.87 1.31 -2.99
C LEU A 546 18.06 0.98 -4.49
N ALA A 547 18.79 1.82 -5.21
CA ALA A 547 19.13 1.57 -6.62
C ALA A 547 19.87 0.24 -6.81
N LEU A 548 20.73 -0.13 -5.85
CA LEU A 548 21.38 -1.44 -5.77
C LEU A 548 20.36 -2.58 -5.69
N MET A 549 19.37 -2.50 -4.79
CA MET A 549 18.32 -3.50 -4.67
C MET A 549 17.51 -3.64 -5.96
N HIS A 550 17.08 -2.54 -6.56
CA HIS A 550 16.40 -2.58 -7.87
C HIS A 550 17.25 -3.28 -8.94
N THR A 551 18.55 -3.00 -8.98
CA THR A 551 19.49 -3.64 -9.92
C THR A 551 19.56 -5.15 -9.71
N LEU A 552 19.67 -5.62 -8.46
CA LEU A 552 19.70 -7.05 -8.14
C LEU A 552 18.46 -7.79 -8.62
N TRP A 553 17.28 -7.20 -8.44
CA TRP A 553 16.01 -7.82 -8.83
C TRP A 553 15.73 -7.77 -10.34
N VAL A 554 16.21 -6.75 -11.04
CA VAL A 554 16.21 -6.74 -12.52
C VAL A 554 17.16 -7.80 -13.08
N ARG A 555 18.34 -7.98 -12.46
CA ARG A 555 19.26 -9.07 -12.81
C ARG A 555 18.62 -10.45 -12.58
N GLU A 556 17.93 -10.64 -11.46
CA GLU A 556 17.26 -11.93 -11.17
C GLU A 556 16.22 -12.26 -12.23
N HIS A 557 15.39 -11.28 -12.62
CA HIS A 557 14.45 -11.48 -13.72
C HIS A 557 15.15 -11.90 -15.01
N ASN A 558 16.18 -11.17 -15.43
CA ASN A 558 16.91 -11.47 -16.66
C ASN A 558 17.65 -12.82 -16.60
N ARG A 559 18.08 -13.26 -15.41
CA ARG A 559 18.68 -14.58 -15.16
C ARG A 559 17.64 -15.69 -15.31
N VAL A 560 16.47 -15.55 -14.66
CA VAL A 560 15.35 -16.50 -14.76
C VAL A 560 14.85 -16.60 -16.20
N VAL A 561 14.70 -15.47 -16.91
CA VAL A 561 14.36 -15.44 -18.34
C VAL A 561 15.36 -16.24 -19.18
N GLY A 562 16.67 -16.06 -18.95
CA GLY A 562 17.70 -16.79 -19.69
C GLY A 562 17.59 -18.31 -19.50
N ILE A 563 17.30 -18.76 -18.28
CA ILE A 563 17.06 -20.17 -17.98
C ILE A 563 15.78 -20.67 -18.65
N LEU A 564 14.66 -19.94 -18.51
CA LEU A 564 13.38 -20.32 -19.13
C LEU A 564 13.49 -20.39 -20.66
N ALA A 565 14.17 -19.44 -21.31
CA ALA A 565 14.38 -19.45 -22.75
C ALA A 565 15.21 -20.67 -23.21
N SER A 566 16.14 -21.15 -22.38
CA SER A 566 16.90 -22.38 -22.67
C SER A 566 16.08 -23.66 -22.51
N LEU A 567 15.16 -23.69 -21.54
CA LEU A 567 14.28 -24.83 -21.26
C LEU A 567 13.07 -24.87 -22.20
N HIS A 568 12.63 -23.70 -22.67
CA HIS A 568 11.46 -23.51 -23.52
C HIS A 568 11.79 -22.64 -24.75
N PRO A 569 12.57 -23.16 -25.72
CA PRO A 569 12.95 -22.40 -26.93
C PRO A 569 11.75 -21.94 -27.78
N GLU A 570 10.57 -22.55 -27.58
CA GLU A 570 9.33 -22.24 -28.28
C GLU A 570 8.54 -21.06 -27.69
N TRP A 571 8.88 -20.60 -26.49
CA TRP A 571 8.15 -19.50 -25.84
C TRP A 571 8.50 -18.16 -26.47
N ASN A 572 7.48 -17.33 -26.68
CA ASN A 572 7.66 -15.97 -27.16
C ASN A 572 8.04 -15.00 -26.03
N ASP A 573 8.34 -13.74 -26.41
CA ASP A 573 8.71 -12.66 -25.48
C ASP A 573 7.73 -12.50 -24.31
N GLU A 574 6.43 -12.48 -24.58
CA GLU A 574 5.42 -12.26 -23.55
C GLU A 574 5.31 -13.45 -22.60
N GLN A 575 5.40 -14.68 -23.11
CA GLN A 575 5.38 -15.89 -22.27
C GLN A 575 6.59 -15.93 -21.34
N LEU A 576 7.79 -15.65 -21.87
CA LEU A 576 9.02 -15.60 -21.08
C LEU A 576 8.95 -14.51 -20.00
N PHE A 577 8.54 -13.30 -20.37
CA PHE A 577 8.41 -12.18 -19.44
C PHE A 577 7.43 -12.51 -18.30
N GLN A 578 6.23 -13.00 -18.62
CA GLN A 578 5.18 -13.24 -17.63
C GLN A 578 5.51 -14.42 -16.70
N GLU A 579 6.10 -15.49 -17.22
CA GLU A 579 6.52 -16.63 -16.39
C GLU A 579 7.69 -16.26 -15.48
N ALA A 580 8.68 -15.52 -16.00
CA ALA A 580 9.77 -15.00 -15.17
C ALA A 580 9.26 -14.04 -14.11
N LYS A 581 8.40 -13.07 -14.46
CA LYS A 581 7.74 -12.18 -13.49
C LYS A 581 7.00 -12.99 -12.43
N ARG A 582 6.22 -14.02 -12.80
CA ARG A 582 5.49 -14.84 -11.82
C ARG A 582 6.44 -15.53 -10.83
N ILE A 583 7.56 -16.09 -11.30
CA ILE A 583 8.56 -16.74 -10.45
C ILE A 583 9.25 -15.73 -9.53
N VAL A 584 9.72 -14.61 -10.06
CA VAL A 584 10.44 -13.58 -9.29
C VAL A 584 9.53 -12.95 -8.23
N VAL A 585 8.26 -12.70 -8.56
CA VAL A 585 7.28 -12.25 -7.57
C VAL A 585 7.06 -13.30 -6.49
N ALA A 586 7.00 -14.58 -6.84
CA ALA A 586 6.89 -15.64 -5.83
C ALA A 586 8.11 -15.72 -4.91
N GLN A 587 9.32 -15.49 -5.43
CA GLN A 587 10.56 -15.37 -4.64
C GLN A 587 10.48 -14.18 -3.68
N LEU A 588 10.06 -13.01 -4.16
CA LEU A 588 9.90 -11.78 -3.36
C LEU A 588 8.86 -11.96 -2.24
N GLN A 589 7.70 -12.54 -2.57
CA GLN A 589 6.68 -12.91 -1.59
C GLN A 589 7.21 -13.91 -0.58
N HIS A 590 7.90 -14.96 -1.03
CA HIS A 590 8.46 -15.97 -0.13
C HIS A 590 9.46 -15.35 0.86
N ILE A 591 10.45 -14.58 0.39
CA ILE A 591 11.43 -13.90 1.25
C ILE A 591 10.73 -12.97 2.24
N THR A 592 9.75 -12.19 1.79
CA THR A 592 9.02 -11.25 2.66
C THR A 592 8.34 -11.98 3.81
N TYR A 593 7.57 -13.03 3.53
CA TYR A 593 6.82 -13.75 4.57
C TYR A 593 7.68 -14.75 5.39
N ASN A 594 8.77 -15.25 4.81
CA ASN A 594 9.63 -16.26 5.43
C ASN A 594 10.77 -15.66 6.26
N GLU A 595 11.38 -14.58 5.78
CA GLU A 595 12.59 -13.99 6.39
C GLU A 595 12.32 -12.64 7.06
N PHE A 596 11.57 -11.74 6.41
CA PHE A 596 11.41 -10.36 6.88
C PHE A 596 10.28 -10.19 7.92
N LEU A 597 9.04 -10.60 7.60
CA LEU A 597 7.90 -10.43 8.51
C LEU A 597 8.09 -11.04 9.90
N PRO A 598 8.72 -12.23 10.03
CA PRO A 598 8.98 -12.77 11.36
C PRO A 598 9.87 -11.87 12.23
N ILE A 599 10.81 -11.12 11.64
CA ILE A 599 11.67 -10.17 12.38
C ILE A 599 10.82 -9.05 12.97
N ILE A 600 9.94 -8.45 12.16
CA ILE A 600 9.21 -7.25 12.57
C ILE A 600 7.93 -7.55 13.35
N LEU A 601 7.26 -8.67 13.08
CA LEU A 601 5.99 -9.07 13.74
C LEU A 601 6.18 -10.06 14.89
N GLY A 602 7.33 -10.74 14.95
CA GLY A 602 7.58 -11.78 15.93
C GLY A 602 6.81 -13.07 15.65
N GLN A 603 7.29 -14.18 16.23
CA GLN A 603 6.80 -15.52 15.93
C GLN A 603 5.35 -15.73 16.35
N LYS A 604 5.01 -15.26 17.56
CA LYS A 604 3.67 -15.39 18.13
C LYS A 604 2.61 -14.74 17.22
N TYR A 605 2.93 -13.60 16.60
CA TYR A 605 2.03 -12.97 15.64
C TYR A 605 1.96 -13.77 14.34
N MET A 606 3.11 -14.17 13.79
CA MET A 606 3.17 -14.94 12.55
C MET A 606 2.34 -16.22 12.62
N ASP A 607 2.40 -16.94 13.75
CA ASP A 607 1.64 -18.17 13.99
C ASP A 607 0.15 -17.90 14.19
N ARG A 608 -0.22 -16.96 15.09
CA ARG A 608 -1.63 -16.68 15.39
C ARG A 608 -2.41 -16.20 14.17
N SER A 609 -1.76 -15.46 13.27
CA SER A 609 -2.36 -14.86 12.08
C SER A 609 -2.18 -15.72 10.81
N SER A 610 -1.54 -16.91 10.92
CA SER A 610 -1.25 -17.82 9.80
C SER A 610 -0.45 -17.19 8.66
N LEU A 611 0.49 -16.30 8.99
CA LEU A 611 1.32 -15.59 8.01
C LEU A 611 2.49 -16.44 7.52
N ARG A 612 2.98 -17.39 8.31
CA ARG A 612 4.10 -18.27 7.90
C ARG A 612 3.78 -19.02 6.60
N PRO A 613 4.73 -19.11 5.65
CA PRO A 613 4.66 -20.03 4.53
C PRO A 613 4.48 -21.49 4.96
N LEU A 614 3.90 -22.32 4.10
CA LEU A 614 3.81 -23.75 4.34
C LEU A 614 5.14 -24.44 4.00
N GLU A 615 5.48 -25.52 4.69
CA GLU A 615 6.61 -26.38 4.30
C GLU A 615 6.35 -27.17 3.01
N ASP A 616 5.09 -27.58 2.81
CA ASP A 616 4.66 -28.35 1.64
C ASP A 616 3.19 -28.07 1.30
N GLY A 617 2.79 -28.42 0.08
CA GLY A 617 1.43 -28.26 -0.42
C GLY A 617 1.08 -26.81 -0.77
N TRP A 618 -0.20 -26.45 -0.61
CA TRP A 618 -0.76 -25.16 -0.98
C TRP A 618 -1.63 -24.59 0.14
N THR A 619 -1.79 -23.27 0.15
CA THR A 619 -2.84 -22.60 0.91
C THR A 619 -4.19 -22.67 0.18
N ARG A 620 -5.26 -22.45 0.93
CA ARG A 620 -6.62 -22.20 0.42
C ARG A 620 -7.23 -21.05 1.21
N LEU A 621 -6.50 -19.95 1.26
CA LEU A 621 -6.78 -18.82 2.13
C LEU A 621 -7.39 -17.63 1.37
N TYR A 622 -7.45 -17.69 0.04
CA TYR A 622 -8.01 -16.61 -0.74
C TYR A 622 -9.49 -16.38 -0.41
N ASP A 623 -9.80 -15.16 0.02
CA ASP A 623 -11.14 -14.69 0.35
C ASP A 623 -11.53 -13.57 -0.64
N PRO A 624 -12.49 -13.82 -1.55
CA PRO A 624 -12.94 -12.82 -2.51
C PRO A 624 -13.73 -11.67 -1.88
N GLU A 625 -14.11 -11.74 -0.59
CA GLU A 625 -14.76 -10.63 0.11
C GLU A 625 -13.75 -9.76 0.86
N LEU A 626 -12.46 -10.14 0.89
CA LEU A 626 -11.42 -9.38 1.56
C LEU A 626 -10.71 -8.42 0.61
N ASN A 627 -10.78 -7.13 0.93
CA ASN A 627 -10.06 -6.12 0.17
C ASN A 627 -8.57 -6.09 0.56
N ALA A 628 -7.70 -6.51 -0.37
CA ALA A 628 -6.25 -6.55 -0.20
C ALA A 628 -5.52 -5.23 -0.49
N GLY A 629 -6.21 -4.21 -1.00
CA GLY A 629 -5.61 -2.89 -1.18
C GLY A 629 -4.95 -2.32 0.10
N ILE A 630 -4.09 -1.34 -0.06
CA ILE A 630 -3.34 -0.79 1.05
C ILE A 630 -4.20 0.12 1.92
N THR A 631 -4.13 -0.09 3.22
CA THR A 631 -4.76 0.77 4.22
C THR A 631 -3.96 2.07 4.39
N ASN A 632 -4.66 3.17 4.55
CA ASN A 632 -4.09 4.51 4.69
C ASN A 632 -3.12 4.57 5.88
N VAL A 633 -3.49 3.92 6.99
CA VAL A 633 -2.66 3.84 8.19
C VAL A 633 -1.34 3.09 7.97
N PHE A 634 -1.33 2.06 7.13
CA PHE A 634 -0.12 1.32 6.77
C PHE A 634 0.84 2.21 5.96
N ALA A 635 0.37 2.80 4.86
CA ALA A 635 1.18 3.62 3.96
C ALA A 635 1.67 4.94 4.60
N THR A 636 0.87 5.50 5.49
CA THR A 636 1.10 6.87 5.99
C THR A 636 1.87 6.90 7.30
N ALA A 637 1.77 5.84 8.11
CA ALA A 637 2.38 5.81 9.44
C ALA A 637 3.09 4.48 9.74
N ALA A 638 2.37 3.36 9.77
CA ALA A 638 2.90 2.15 10.38
C ALA A 638 4.12 1.57 9.65
N PHE A 639 4.08 1.49 8.31
CA PHE A 639 5.19 0.91 7.54
C PHE A 639 6.40 1.86 7.39
N ARG A 640 6.28 3.11 7.86
CA ARG A 640 7.38 4.08 7.97
C ARG A 640 8.28 3.83 9.19
N PHE A 641 8.05 2.75 9.94
CA PHE A 641 8.90 2.35 11.07
C PHE A 641 10.39 2.26 10.69
N GLY A 642 10.67 1.87 9.43
CA GLY A 642 12.03 1.73 8.91
C GLY A 642 12.87 2.99 8.99
N HIS A 643 12.25 4.17 9.07
CA HIS A 643 12.97 5.44 9.22
C HIS A 643 13.80 5.53 10.52
N SER A 644 13.38 4.83 11.58
CA SER A 644 14.16 4.73 12.84
C SER A 644 15.40 3.83 12.71
N LEU A 645 15.41 2.92 11.71
CA LEU A 645 16.49 1.95 11.51
C LEU A 645 17.66 2.49 10.68
N ILE A 646 17.52 3.71 10.14
CA ILE A 646 18.46 4.28 9.17
C ILE A 646 19.73 4.79 9.85
N GLN A 647 20.87 4.39 9.30
CA GLN A 647 22.18 4.89 9.70
C GLN A 647 22.50 6.26 9.08
N SER A 648 23.36 7.04 9.75
CA SER A 648 23.83 8.33 9.22
C SER A 648 24.75 8.21 8.01
N ARG A 649 25.31 7.01 7.78
CA ARG A 649 26.27 6.73 6.71
C ARG A 649 25.98 5.38 6.06
N LEU A 650 26.21 5.30 4.75
CA LEU A 650 26.17 4.07 3.97
C LEU A 650 27.58 3.51 3.82
N HIS A 651 27.80 2.28 4.24
CA HIS A 651 29.12 1.63 4.16
C HIS A 651 29.18 0.65 3.00
N GLY A 652 30.32 0.60 2.32
CA GLY A 652 30.68 -0.48 1.40
C GLY A 652 31.93 -1.20 1.87
N TYR A 653 31.89 -2.53 1.96
CA TYR A 653 32.99 -3.36 2.43
C TYR A 653 33.61 -4.17 1.30
N GLY A 654 34.94 -4.13 1.20
CA GLY A 654 35.69 -4.98 0.29
C GLY A 654 35.55 -6.47 0.62
N ARG A 655 36.05 -7.33 -0.28
CA ARG A 655 36.01 -8.80 -0.13
C ARG A 655 36.60 -9.30 1.21
N PHE A 656 37.57 -8.58 1.78
CA PHE A 656 38.21 -8.93 3.05
C PHE A 656 37.62 -8.20 4.27
N GLY A 657 36.48 -7.52 4.12
CA GLY A 657 35.79 -6.82 5.20
C GLY A 657 36.34 -5.43 5.54
N ASN A 658 37.35 -4.94 4.83
CA ASN A 658 37.83 -3.57 5.01
C ASN A 658 36.81 -2.56 4.45
N LEU A 659 36.59 -1.46 5.17
CA LEU A 659 35.73 -0.37 4.71
C LEU A 659 36.35 0.29 3.47
N ARG A 660 35.62 0.34 2.36
CA ARG A 660 36.05 0.93 1.08
C ARG A 660 35.22 2.16 0.70
N GLU A 661 33.93 2.11 0.97
CA GLU A 661 33.01 3.24 0.75
C GLU A 661 32.41 3.65 2.10
N ASN A 662 32.31 4.96 2.34
CA ASN A 662 31.79 5.51 3.58
C ASN A 662 31.05 6.82 3.30
N LEU A 663 29.83 6.70 2.82
CA LEU A 663 29.07 7.80 2.24
C LEU A 663 28.15 8.44 3.28
N GLN A 664 28.15 9.76 3.38
CA GLN A 664 27.21 10.50 4.24
C GLN A 664 25.83 10.53 3.58
N LEU A 665 24.78 10.13 4.31
CA LEU A 665 23.43 9.92 3.75
C LEU A 665 22.86 11.17 3.08
N SER A 666 22.91 12.34 3.74
CA SER A 666 22.41 13.61 3.18
C SER A 666 23.00 13.99 1.82
N LYS A 667 24.19 13.45 1.49
CA LYS A 667 24.90 13.67 0.23
C LYS A 667 24.62 12.62 -0.85
N GLN A 668 23.87 11.56 -0.52
CA GLN A 668 23.61 10.42 -1.42
C GLN A 668 22.21 10.40 -2.03
N HIS A 669 21.38 11.41 -1.76
CA HIS A 669 20.05 11.48 -2.34
C HIS A 669 20.10 11.92 -3.79
N PHE A 670 19.54 11.14 -4.72
CA PHE A 670 19.61 11.38 -6.17
C PHE A 670 21.06 11.45 -6.70
N VAL A 671 21.97 10.72 -6.06
CA VAL A 671 23.40 10.62 -6.47
C VAL A 671 23.82 9.14 -6.53
N PRO A 672 23.28 8.34 -7.48
CA PRO A 672 23.58 6.90 -7.55
C PRO A 672 24.95 6.59 -8.20
N PHE A 673 25.72 7.61 -8.56
CA PHE A 673 26.90 7.51 -9.42
C PHE A 673 28.03 6.63 -8.86
N SER A 674 28.04 6.39 -7.55
CA SER A 674 28.96 5.44 -6.92
C SER A 674 28.80 4.01 -7.48
N LEU A 675 27.59 3.59 -7.84
CA LEU A 675 27.31 2.25 -8.40
C LEU A 675 27.95 2.01 -9.77
N TYR A 676 28.26 3.07 -10.51
CA TYR A 676 28.97 2.97 -11.79
C TYR A 676 30.43 2.53 -11.61
N LYS A 677 31.04 2.72 -10.44
CA LYS A 677 32.42 2.29 -10.18
C LYS A 677 32.52 0.77 -10.14
N GLU A 678 33.63 0.22 -10.62
CA GLU A 678 33.91 -1.21 -10.56
C GLU A 678 34.01 -1.68 -9.10
N GLY A 679 33.32 -2.79 -8.78
CA GLY A 679 33.29 -3.38 -7.43
C GLY A 679 32.37 -2.68 -6.43
N ALA A 680 31.83 -1.50 -6.72
CA ALA A 680 30.99 -0.75 -5.76
C ALA A 680 29.69 -1.48 -5.41
N MET A 681 29.02 -2.10 -6.40
CA MET A 681 27.82 -2.91 -6.19
C MET A 681 28.06 -3.97 -5.11
N ASP A 682 29.12 -4.74 -5.26
CA ASP A 682 29.50 -5.79 -4.31
C ASP A 682 29.92 -5.24 -2.95
N ASP A 683 30.60 -4.09 -2.93
CA ASP A 683 31.01 -3.45 -1.69
C ASP A 683 29.77 -3.02 -0.88
N PHE A 684 28.77 -2.40 -1.50
CA PHE A 684 27.51 -2.03 -0.86
C PHE A 684 26.62 -3.23 -0.51
N ILE A 685 26.63 -4.30 -1.31
CA ILE A 685 25.99 -5.58 -0.93
C ILE A 685 26.55 -6.09 0.39
N ARG A 686 27.88 -6.12 0.54
CA ARG A 686 28.54 -6.50 1.80
C ARG A 686 28.23 -5.49 2.90
N GLY A 687 28.13 -4.21 2.55
CA GLY A 687 27.60 -3.11 3.38
C GLY A 687 26.27 -3.44 4.04
N LEU A 688 25.22 -3.62 3.24
CA LEU A 688 23.88 -3.97 3.70
C LEU A 688 23.85 -5.25 4.53
N ALA A 689 24.70 -6.22 4.18
CA ALA A 689 24.78 -7.53 4.81
C ALA A 689 25.60 -7.54 6.12
N ALA A 690 26.40 -6.51 6.42
CA ALA A 690 27.29 -6.48 7.58
C ALA A 690 27.10 -5.26 8.49
N GLN A 691 26.83 -4.09 7.92
CA GLN A 691 26.54 -2.88 8.69
C GLN A 691 25.30 -3.10 9.54
N ARG A 692 25.36 -2.67 10.80
CA ARG A 692 24.24 -2.74 11.76
C ARG A 692 23.19 -1.69 11.43
N SER A 693 21.90 -2.06 11.50
CA SER A 693 20.84 -1.05 11.51
C SER A 693 20.85 -0.26 12.81
N GLN A 694 20.21 0.91 12.83
CA GLN A 694 19.77 1.49 14.10
C GLN A 694 18.67 0.63 14.72
N LYS A 695 18.39 0.83 16.01
CA LYS A 695 17.28 0.17 16.71
C LYS A 695 15.94 0.78 16.30
N PHE A 696 14.88 -0.02 16.43
CA PHE A 696 13.52 0.52 16.38
C PHE A 696 13.23 1.21 17.72
N ASP A 697 13.33 2.54 17.73
CA ASP A 697 13.01 3.38 18.88
C ASP A 697 12.70 4.83 18.44
N ARG A 698 12.68 5.75 19.39
CA ARG A 698 12.40 7.17 19.15
C ARG A 698 13.56 7.97 18.56
N PHE A 699 14.75 7.40 18.44
CA PHE A 699 15.94 8.13 18.00
C PHE A 699 16.05 8.12 16.48
N PHE A 700 16.45 9.26 15.92
CA PHE A 700 16.59 9.44 14.48
C PHE A 700 17.86 10.25 14.22
N THR A 701 18.66 9.79 13.26
CA THR A 701 19.84 10.53 12.81
C THR A 701 19.48 11.92 12.28
N ASN A 702 20.31 12.93 12.57
CA ASN A 702 20.16 14.27 12.00
C ASN A 702 20.25 14.30 10.47
N GLU A 703 20.78 13.24 9.85
CA GLU A 703 20.75 13.08 8.40
C GLU A 703 19.31 13.02 7.84
N LEU A 704 18.33 12.68 8.69
CA LEU A 704 16.90 12.63 8.33
C LEU A 704 16.07 13.75 8.96
N THR A 705 16.37 14.16 10.20
CA THR A 705 15.57 15.18 10.90
C THR A 705 16.00 16.61 10.59
N ASP A 706 17.24 16.84 10.13
CA ASP A 706 17.76 18.18 9.84
C ASP A 706 18.31 18.34 8.42
N ARG A 707 18.73 17.24 7.78
CA ARG A 707 19.52 17.24 6.54
C ARG A 707 18.92 16.40 5.41
N LEU A 708 17.63 16.06 5.49
CA LEU A 708 16.97 15.31 4.42
C LEU A 708 17.03 16.13 3.13
N PHE A 709 17.52 15.51 2.05
CA PHE A 709 17.74 16.16 0.74
C PHE A 709 18.60 17.45 0.78
N GLN A 710 19.45 17.60 1.79
CA GLN A 710 20.32 18.78 1.92
C GLN A 710 21.34 18.88 0.77
N GLY A 711 21.95 17.77 0.35
CA GLY A 711 23.06 17.83 -0.61
C GLY A 711 24.14 18.78 -0.13
N ASP A 712 24.62 19.68 -0.99
CA ASP A 712 25.62 20.71 -0.66
C ASP A 712 25.05 22.03 -0.12
N LEU A 713 23.76 22.08 0.18
CA LEU A 713 23.10 23.28 0.70
C LEU A 713 23.25 23.39 2.22
N ASP A 714 23.04 24.59 2.75
CA ASP A 714 23.08 24.86 4.20
C ASP A 714 21.81 24.36 4.93
N ILE A 715 20.77 24.01 4.19
CA ILE A 715 19.43 23.68 4.70
C ILE A 715 18.96 22.34 4.14
N GLY A 716 18.34 21.51 4.99
CA GLY A 716 17.63 20.29 4.61
C GLY A 716 16.18 20.32 5.04
N LEU A 717 15.51 19.16 4.98
CA LEU A 717 14.18 18.95 5.55
C LEU A 717 14.23 18.02 6.77
N ASP A 718 13.08 17.88 7.42
CA ASP A 718 12.87 17.00 8.57
C ASP A 718 11.88 15.88 8.22
N LEU A 719 12.39 14.66 7.98
CA LEU A 719 11.58 13.49 7.65
C LEU A 719 10.57 13.13 8.76
N PHE A 720 10.95 13.27 10.02
CA PHE A 720 10.07 12.95 11.14
C PHE A 720 8.89 13.92 11.18
N ALA A 721 9.17 15.23 11.06
CA ALA A 721 8.12 16.26 10.97
C ALA A 721 7.24 16.07 9.72
N LEU A 722 7.81 15.69 8.57
CA LEU A 722 7.05 15.36 7.36
C LEU A 722 6.11 14.17 7.59
N ASN A 723 6.52 13.13 8.33
CA ASN A 723 5.66 12.00 8.66
C ASN A 723 4.46 12.41 9.54
N LEU A 724 4.69 13.23 10.56
CA LEU A 724 3.60 13.74 11.40
C LEU A 724 2.62 14.60 10.60
N GLN A 725 3.15 15.54 9.81
CA GLN A 725 2.34 16.42 8.98
C GLN A 725 1.54 15.64 7.94
N ARG A 726 2.13 14.59 7.34
CA ARG A 726 1.45 13.68 6.41
C ARG A 726 0.34 12.88 7.08
N GLY A 727 0.54 12.41 8.31
CA GLY A 727 -0.52 11.78 9.11
C GLY A 727 -1.73 12.69 9.32
N ARG A 728 -1.47 13.98 9.62
CA ARG A 728 -2.51 15.01 9.80
C ARG A 728 -3.21 15.37 8.48
N ASP A 729 -2.46 15.46 7.37
CA ASP A 729 -2.99 15.66 6.02
C ASP A 729 -3.96 14.53 5.60
N HIS A 730 -3.62 13.29 5.96
CA HIS A 730 -4.43 12.11 5.67
C HIS A 730 -5.59 11.90 6.66
N GLY A 731 -5.73 12.79 7.65
CA GLY A 731 -6.76 12.70 8.68
C GLY A 731 -6.64 11.41 9.49
N LEU A 732 -5.42 10.92 9.77
CA LEU A 732 -5.27 9.75 10.64
C LEU A 732 -5.73 10.11 12.06
N PRO A 733 -6.56 9.25 12.70
CA PRO A 733 -6.87 9.40 14.11
C PRO A 733 -5.63 9.36 15.01
N PRO A 734 -5.67 9.98 16.21
CA PRO A 734 -4.61 9.91 17.19
C PRO A 734 -4.28 8.47 17.64
N TYR A 735 -3.08 8.31 18.19
CA TYR A 735 -2.49 7.05 18.61
C TYR A 735 -3.40 6.19 19.50
N ASN A 736 -4.11 6.79 20.47
CA ASN A 736 -4.98 6.06 21.39
C ASN A 736 -6.16 5.34 20.68
N GLU A 737 -6.71 5.91 19.60
CA GLU A 737 -7.79 5.28 18.84
C GLU A 737 -7.30 4.01 18.13
N TRP A 738 -6.05 4.02 17.64
CA TRP A 738 -5.44 2.85 17.01
C TRP A 738 -5.09 1.76 18.01
N ARG A 739 -4.63 2.13 19.22
CA ARG A 739 -4.43 1.18 20.31
C ARG A 739 -5.71 0.41 20.62
N GLU A 740 -6.85 1.10 20.73
CA GLU A 740 -8.14 0.45 20.98
C GLU A 740 -8.54 -0.55 19.91
N VAL A 741 -8.42 -0.17 18.63
CA VAL A 741 -8.74 -1.07 17.50
C VAL A 741 -7.86 -2.31 17.53
N CYS A 742 -6.61 -2.17 17.95
CA CYS A 742 -5.69 -3.27 18.16
C CYS A 742 -5.96 -4.09 19.43
N GLY A 743 -6.99 -3.77 20.21
CA GLY A 743 -7.31 -4.43 21.48
C GLY A 743 -6.34 -4.08 22.61
N LEU A 744 -5.57 -3.01 22.46
CA LEU A 744 -4.61 -2.51 23.45
C LEU A 744 -5.27 -1.48 24.37
N SER A 745 -4.75 -1.37 25.59
CA SER A 745 -5.24 -0.38 26.55
C SER A 745 -4.86 1.04 26.14
N LYS A 746 -5.79 1.98 26.26
CA LYS A 746 -5.51 3.42 26.12
C LYS A 746 -4.45 3.87 27.12
N VAL A 747 -3.58 4.75 26.65
CA VAL A 747 -2.76 5.61 27.49
C VAL A 747 -3.67 6.63 28.14
N ARG A 748 -3.63 6.79 29.47
CA ARG A 748 -4.52 7.71 30.19
C ARG A 748 -3.79 8.90 30.77
N THR A 749 -2.50 8.76 31.03
CA THR A 749 -1.68 9.77 31.68
C THR A 749 -0.30 9.84 31.05
N TRP A 750 0.38 10.97 31.20
CA TRP A 750 1.75 11.12 30.70
C TRP A 750 2.74 10.20 31.44
N GLN A 751 2.44 9.78 32.67
CA GLN A 751 3.22 8.78 33.39
C GLN A 751 3.28 7.43 32.64
N ASP A 752 2.23 7.10 31.87
CA ASP A 752 2.19 5.89 31.06
C ASP A 752 3.15 5.98 29.84
N LEU A 753 3.51 7.20 29.43
CA LEU A 753 4.40 7.49 28.28
C LEU A 753 5.79 7.97 28.68
N GLU A 754 5.99 8.42 29.92
CA GLU A 754 7.25 8.98 30.42
C GLU A 754 8.49 8.09 30.13
N PRO A 755 8.40 6.74 30.17
CA PRO A 755 9.54 5.89 29.80
C PRO A 755 9.94 5.95 28.31
N ILE A 756 9.06 6.44 27.43
CA ILE A 756 9.20 6.34 25.97
C ILE A 756 9.02 7.66 25.22
N MET A 757 8.47 8.69 25.85
CA MET A 757 8.16 9.97 25.21
C MET A 757 8.12 11.10 26.25
N ASP A 758 8.72 12.24 25.89
CA ASP A 758 8.60 13.46 26.69
C ASP A 758 7.20 14.04 26.66
N ARG A 759 6.80 14.71 27.75
CA ARG A 759 5.47 15.31 27.88
C ARG A 759 5.16 16.30 26.75
N GLN A 760 4.06 16.05 26.03
CA GLN A 760 3.48 16.99 25.06
C GLN A 760 2.21 17.64 25.62
N THR A 761 1.18 17.85 24.78
CA THR A 761 -0.12 18.40 25.17
C THR A 761 -0.95 17.36 25.93
N SER A 762 -1.90 16.71 25.28
CA SER A 762 -2.71 15.63 25.82
C SER A 762 -2.23 14.28 25.29
N VAL A 763 -2.30 13.23 26.10
CA VAL A 763 -2.00 11.86 25.68
C VAL A 763 -2.97 11.36 24.60
N ASP A 764 -4.17 11.94 24.55
CA ASP A 764 -5.18 11.62 23.54
C ASP A 764 -4.90 12.26 22.17
N GLU A 765 -3.95 13.19 22.09
CA GLU A 765 -3.63 13.95 20.89
C GLU A 765 -2.27 13.60 20.29
N VAL A 766 -1.62 12.53 20.79
CA VAL A 766 -0.36 12.02 20.24
C VAL A 766 -0.59 11.50 18.81
N ASP A 767 0.16 12.04 17.85
CA ASP A 767 0.17 11.55 16.47
C ASP A 767 0.57 10.07 16.42
N LEU A 768 -0.15 9.26 15.63
CA LEU A 768 0.07 7.81 15.54
C LEU A 768 1.53 7.45 15.27
N PHE A 769 2.22 8.15 14.36
CA PHE A 769 3.60 7.82 14.02
C PHE A 769 4.52 7.97 15.23
N ALA A 770 4.43 9.09 15.96
CA ALA A 770 5.21 9.32 17.17
C ALA A 770 4.88 8.30 18.28
N GLY A 771 3.59 8.04 18.51
CA GLY A 771 3.17 7.05 19.51
C GLY A 771 3.63 5.63 19.18
N GLY A 772 3.52 5.22 17.91
CA GLY A 772 3.87 3.87 17.47
C GLY A 772 5.38 3.59 17.45
N VAL A 773 6.22 4.56 17.04
CA VAL A 773 7.70 4.39 17.10
C VAL A 773 8.25 4.47 18.52
N ALA A 774 7.52 5.11 19.45
CA ALA A 774 7.90 5.15 20.86
C ALA A 774 7.66 3.81 21.58
N GLU A 775 6.78 2.95 21.06
CA GLU A 775 6.40 1.72 21.77
C GLU A 775 7.57 0.75 21.92
N ILE A 776 7.77 0.27 23.14
CA ILE A 776 8.74 -0.80 23.43
C ILE A 776 8.17 -2.13 22.93
N PRO A 777 8.94 -2.93 22.18
CA PRO A 777 8.50 -4.25 21.72
C PRO A 777 8.18 -5.21 22.89
N GLU A 778 7.31 -6.19 22.66
CA GLU A 778 6.91 -7.22 23.65
C GLU A 778 8.06 -8.21 23.95
N SER A 779 9.15 -7.72 24.54
CA SER A 779 10.18 -8.50 25.23
C SER A 779 11.09 -7.57 26.03
N GLY A 780 10.66 -7.21 27.25
CA GLY A 780 11.50 -6.69 28.33
C GLY A 780 12.08 -5.28 28.15
N ALA A 781 11.81 -4.41 29.13
CA ALA A 781 12.58 -3.21 29.36
C ALA A 781 14.10 -3.53 29.43
N GLY A 782 14.87 -3.08 28.43
CA GLY A 782 16.33 -2.94 28.56
C GLY A 782 17.26 -3.98 27.90
N GLY A 783 16.84 -4.77 26.91
CA GLY A 783 17.80 -5.62 26.19
C GLY A 783 17.26 -6.21 24.91
N GLU A 784 18.03 -6.12 23.83
CA GLU A 784 17.77 -6.90 22.63
C GLU A 784 17.81 -8.39 22.98
N ASN A 785 16.68 -9.09 22.86
CA ASN A 785 16.60 -10.46 23.35
C ASN A 785 17.22 -11.46 22.39
N VAL A 786 18.35 -12.00 22.85
CA VAL A 786 18.95 -13.26 22.39
C VAL A 786 17.95 -14.40 22.64
N GLY A 787 17.14 -14.72 21.63
CA GLY A 787 16.11 -15.78 21.71
C GLY A 787 14.92 -15.60 20.75
N GLY A 788 14.85 -14.50 20.00
CA GLY A 788 14.12 -14.30 18.73
C GLY A 788 12.65 -14.74 18.60
N GLY A 789 11.91 -14.98 19.67
CA GLY A 789 10.45 -15.14 19.59
C GLY A 789 9.70 -13.83 19.37
N ALA A 790 10.30 -12.72 19.79
CA ALA A 790 9.67 -11.42 19.97
C ALA A 790 9.70 -10.55 18.71
N PRO A 791 8.71 -9.67 18.53
CA PRO A 791 8.73 -8.66 17.46
C PRO A 791 9.84 -7.63 17.67
N MET A 792 10.40 -7.10 16.57
CA MET A 792 11.18 -5.85 16.60
C MET A 792 10.30 -4.64 16.88
N LEU A 793 9.02 -4.67 16.49
CA LEU A 793 8.12 -3.52 16.57
C LEU A 793 7.28 -3.51 17.85
N GLY A 794 6.81 -2.31 18.20
CA GLY A 794 5.80 -2.10 19.23
C GLY A 794 4.45 -2.74 18.89
N PRO A 795 3.63 -3.10 19.90
CA PRO A 795 2.39 -3.85 19.71
C PRO A 795 1.37 -3.20 18.76
N THR A 796 1.28 -1.87 18.70
CA THR A 796 0.40 -1.16 17.76
C THR A 796 0.89 -1.34 16.33
N PHE A 797 2.18 -1.16 16.05
CA PHE A 797 2.70 -1.37 14.70
C PHE A 797 2.73 -2.83 14.29
N VAL A 798 2.98 -3.77 15.21
CA VAL A 798 2.80 -5.22 14.96
C VAL A 798 1.37 -5.52 14.52
N CYS A 799 0.37 -4.94 15.20
CA CYS A 799 -1.04 -5.09 14.86
C CYS A 799 -1.37 -4.52 13.46
N LEU A 800 -0.98 -3.27 13.18
CA LEU A 800 -1.34 -2.58 11.93
C LEU A 800 -0.62 -3.14 10.70
N ILE A 801 0.68 -3.41 10.82
CA ILE A 801 1.48 -4.02 9.74
C ILE A 801 1.03 -5.47 9.53
N GLY A 802 0.79 -6.19 10.63
CA GLY A 802 0.31 -7.57 10.57
C GLY A 802 -1.07 -7.71 9.93
N ASP A 803 -1.98 -6.74 10.13
CA ASP A 803 -3.25 -6.64 9.40
C ASP A 803 -3.03 -6.53 7.90
N GLN A 804 -2.20 -5.57 7.46
CA GLN A 804 -1.97 -5.36 6.04
C GLN A 804 -1.39 -6.61 5.36
N PHE A 805 -0.39 -7.26 5.95
CA PHE A 805 0.17 -8.48 5.37
C PHE A 805 -0.80 -9.68 5.46
N ALA A 806 -1.69 -9.73 6.45
CA ALA A 806 -2.78 -10.72 6.45
C ALA A 806 -3.75 -10.49 5.27
N ARG A 807 -4.10 -9.23 4.98
CA ARG A 807 -4.91 -8.85 3.80
C ARG A 807 -4.21 -9.21 2.50
N LEU A 808 -2.92 -8.90 2.36
CA LEU A 808 -2.14 -9.21 1.17
C LEU A 808 -2.04 -10.73 0.92
N LYS A 809 -1.90 -11.55 1.96
CA LYS A 809 -1.87 -13.01 1.81
C LYS A 809 -3.22 -13.61 1.45
N ARG A 810 -4.32 -13.09 2.02
CA ARG A 810 -5.66 -13.67 1.95
C ARG A 810 -6.55 -13.04 0.89
N GLY A 811 -6.30 -11.81 0.47
CA GLY A 811 -7.10 -11.13 -0.56
C GLY A 811 -6.40 -11.05 -1.92
N ASP A 812 -5.24 -11.67 -2.08
CA ASP A 812 -4.53 -11.77 -3.36
C ASP A 812 -4.73 -13.15 -3.99
N ARG A 813 -5.50 -13.23 -5.09
CA ARG A 813 -5.73 -14.53 -5.79
C ARG A 813 -4.48 -15.10 -6.44
N PHE A 814 -3.40 -14.34 -6.50
CA PHE A 814 -2.15 -14.72 -7.11
C PHE A 814 -1.03 -14.88 -6.07
N TYR A 815 -1.35 -14.89 -4.76
CA TYR A 815 -0.38 -15.25 -3.73
C TYR A 815 0.25 -16.60 -4.05
N TYR A 816 1.58 -16.70 -3.97
CA TYR A 816 2.30 -17.79 -4.63
C TYR A 816 1.90 -19.20 -4.16
N GLU A 817 1.48 -19.38 -2.90
CA GLU A 817 1.06 -20.70 -2.37
C GLU A 817 -0.41 -21.05 -2.65
N GLU A 818 -1.20 -20.13 -3.20
CA GLU A 818 -2.65 -20.30 -3.30
C GLU A 818 -3.02 -21.36 -4.34
N ALA A 819 -3.87 -22.32 -3.93
CA ALA A 819 -4.36 -23.39 -4.80
C ALA A 819 -5.55 -22.95 -5.68
N ASN A 820 -5.85 -23.77 -6.68
CA ASN A 820 -7.08 -23.69 -7.49
C ASN A 820 -7.25 -22.37 -8.26
N GLN A 821 -6.16 -21.65 -8.53
CA GLN A 821 -6.14 -20.45 -9.35
C GLN A 821 -5.48 -20.78 -10.69
N PRO A 822 -5.85 -20.10 -11.79
CA PRO A 822 -5.16 -20.29 -13.07
C PRO A 822 -3.64 -20.03 -12.99
N SER A 823 -3.22 -19.21 -12.03
CA SER A 823 -1.84 -18.83 -11.72
C SER A 823 -1.11 -19.79 -10.76
N SER A 824 -1.81 -20.75 -10.14
CA SER A 824 -1.24 -21.61 -9.10
C SER A 824 -0.01 -22.37 -9.61
N PHE A 825 1.06 -22.35 -8.83
CA PHE A 825 2.24 -23.18 -9.08
C PHE A 825 1.94 -24.65 -8.80
N THR A 826 2.65 -25.55 -9.47
CA THR A 826 2.62 -26.99 -9.14
C THR A 826 3.33 -27.26 -7.82
N SER A 827 3.13 -28.44 -7.22
CA SER A 827 3.81 -28.82 -5.97
C SER A 827 5.33 -28.75 -6.13
N ASP A 828 5.86 -29.24 -7.25
CA ASP A 828 7.30 -29.25 -7.49
C ASP A 828 7.86 -27.84 -7.71
N GLN A 829 7.12 -26.96 -8.40
CA GLN A 829 7.49 -25.56 -8.51
C GLN A 829 7.52 -24.87 -7.14
N LEU A 830 6.53 -25.12 -6.27
CA LEU A 830 6.52 -24.56 -4.91
C LEU A 830 7.69 -25.08 -4.06
N LYS A 831 8.06 -26.35 -4.19
CA LYS A 831 9.25 -26.89 -3.50
C LYS A 831 10.53 -26.17 -3.90
N GLU A 832 10.66 -25.75 -5.16
CA GLU A 832 11.82 -24.97 -5.62
C GLU A 832 11.75 -23.50 -5.16
N ILE A 833 10.57 -22.86 -5.24
CA ILE A 833 10.38 -21.47 -4.76
C ILE A 833 10.72 -21.36 -3.27
N ARG A 834 10.30 -22.33 -2.45
CA ARG A 834 10.59 -22.37 -1.00
C ARG A 834 12.06 -22.55 -0.64
N ARG A 835 12.94 -22.80 -1.62
CA ARG A 835 14.40 -22.83 -1.42
C ARG A 835 15.05 -21.47 -1.64
N THR A 836 14.31 -20.50 -2.18
CA THR A 836 14.85 -19.16 -2.38
C THR A 836 15.10 -18.46 -1.04
N SER A 837 16.22 -17.75 -0.97
CA SER A 837 16.56 -16.85 0.12
C SER A 837 17.15 -15.57 -0.43
N LEU A 838 17.08 -14.47 0.33
CA LEU A 838 17.69 -13.21 -0.12
C LEU A 838 19.20 -13.37 -0.34
N ALA A 839 19.87 -14.13 0.54
CA ALA A 839 21.29 -14.47 0.37
C ALA A 839 21.58 -15.13 -0.99
N ARG A 840 20.72 -16.06 -1.43
CA ARG A 840 20.87 -16.70 -2.74
C ARG A 840 20.65 -15.75 -3.90
N ILE A 841 19.63 -14.90 -3.82
CA ILE A 841 19.38 -13.86 -4.84
C ILE A 841 20.62 -12.96 -4.98
N ILE A 842 21.24 -12.57 -3.86
CA ILE A 842 22.45 -11.75 -3.89
C ILE A 842 23.64 -12.51 -4.51
N CYS A 843 23.87 -13.78 -4.16
CA CYS A 843 24.94 -14.57 -4.77
C CYS A 843 24.78 -14.76 -6.27
N ASP A 844 23.54 -14.96 -6.74
CA ASP A 844 23.26 -15.18 -8.17
C ASP A 844 23.35 -13.89 -9.00
N ASN A 845 23.23 -12.72 -8.38
CA ASN A 845 23.07 -11.44 -9.06
C ASN A 845 24.11 -10.36 -8.69
N GLY A 846 24.97 -10.60 -7.71
CA GLY A 846 26.19 -9.81 -7.46
C GLY A 846 27.24 -10.02 -8.55
N ASP A 847 28.24 -9.14 -8.64
CA ASP A 847 29.30 -9.26 -9.64
C ASP A 847 30.31 -10.37 -9.24
N ASP A 848 30.67 -10.44 -7.95
CA ASP A 848 31.70 -11.32 -7.38
C ASP A 848 31.45 -11.63 -5.87
N ILE A 849 30.20 -11.93 -5.54
CA ILE A 849 29.80 -12.37 -4.18
C ILE A 849 29.98 -13.89 -4.04
N ALA A 850 31.22 -14.31 -3.75
CA ALA A 850 31.55 -15.72 -3.54
C ALA A 850 31.09 -16.29 -2.18
N LEU A 851 30.95 -15.44 -1.16
CA LEU A 851 30.54 -15.81 0.19
C LEU A 851 29.47 -14.84 0.70
N MET A 852 28.39 -15.39 1.26
CA MET A 852 27.30 -14.64 1.88
C MET A 852 26.78 -15.44 3.08
N GLN A 853 26.46 -14.77 4.19
CA GLN A 853 25.78 -15.46 5.28
C GLN A 853 24.39 -15.94 4.83
N PRO A 854 23.88 -17.07 5.34
CA PRO A 854 22.60 -17.61 4.88
C PRO A 854 21.39 -16.67 5.06
N LEU A 855 21.47 -15.70 5.98
CA LEU A 855 20.39 -14.78 6.32
C LEU A 855 20.90 -13.34 6.27
N ALA A 856 20.53 -12.63 5.21
CA ALA A 856 21.05 -11.30 4.91
C ALA A 856 20.61 -10.23 5.93
N PHE A 857 19.50 -10.46 6.64
CA PHE A 857 18.87 -9.54 7.60
C PHE A 857 19.51 -9.53 9.00
N ILE A 858 20.31 -10.53 9.31
CA ILE A 858 20.78 -10.78 10.67
C ILE A 858 22.29 -10.62 10.74
N GLN A 859 22.77 -10.02 11.82
CA GLN A 859 24.19 -9.84 12.05
C GLN A 859 24.90 -11.21 12.00
N PRO A 860 26.01 -11.31 11.25
CA PRO A 860 26.78 -12.55 11.20
C PRO A 860 27.42 -12.79 12.58
N SER A 861 26.95 -13.79 13.32
CA SER A 861 27.62 -14.23 14.55
C SER A 861 28.76 -15.19 14.20
N PHE A 862 29.98 -14.85 14.63
CA PHE A 862 31.16 -15.71 14.57
C PHE A 862 31.17 -16.81 15.66
N LEU A 863 30.06 -17.00 16.39
CA LEU A 863 29.97 -17.88 17.57
C LEU A 863 28.87 -18.93 17.43
#